data_AF-A0A6G1VQ49-F1
#
_entry.id   AF-A0A6G1VQ49-F1
#
_cell.length_a   1.000
_cell.length_b   1.000
_cell.length_c   1.000
_cell.angle_alpha   90.00
_cell.angle_beta   90.00
_cell.angle_gamma   90.00
#
_symmetry.space_group_name_H-M   'P 1'
#
loop_
_entity.id
_entity.type
_entity.pdbx_description
1 polymer ?
#
loop_
_entity_poly.entity_id
_entity_poly.type
_entity_poly.pdbx_seq_one_letter_code
_entity_poly.pdbx_strand_id
1 'polypeptide(L)'
;MEENKNLELENVQNQEEKSAIDFQLIYTTLILNWKWFILSIILCLGLGYLYLQHAKPVFQTTTKVLIKDDDQSKRGGGMSSSMIQSAANLGFMTNSNGIDNEMEILSASDMARQAVIDMKTYVNYYHKGIFRSPLVYKEQEINVDMDAKNLQKLNAPVKLSIEKDGKQFHVTGKYYMPIDAFSHEKDPIEFEKTINGLPATINTRVGAILLTANKGYNMEDGDVLKAVIVSPEMAAEEYVKNLTVSQTSKTTTIAELVLNDENPQRGLDYLHTLIKVYNRQANLDKNEIAYRTEQFINNRLGKINSELGTTENQLESYKKRNKVIEMKLNATAAIANADTYTQKLQEANTQVELLKELGKYMDEPGNKYKPIPSNVGLTDESSTELINQYNKIALERSNALHSASELSPSVTPLTAQLEELTKSIKRAMRQARLGMEIQRNSIASQANQYNSQIGNSPEQERVLTQIGRQQEVKSGLYLMLLQKREENSISLAATADKGKIIDAPSLVGKTSPKAAIILLIALVLGIAIPAGILFLIEFFKYKIEGHADVVKLTQIPVIADIPVASDVSKGRADIVVHQNVNNLMEEIFRGLRTSIQFMLKKDEKVLMFTSSTSGEGKTFVASNVAISLALLGKKVIVVGLDIRKPRLAELFEIDNHHTGITNLMIHENNTWEDIQKQILSSGVNSNLDLLMAGPVPPNPGELITRPSLDAIIKELKNHYDYIVLDTAPVGLVNDSLQLGRLANLCIYVCRADYTAKTSFGMINGLNAEKKLPNMCLVLNGVDLSKKKHSFYYGVGKYGKYGKYGNYGNYGNYGKYGSYGQYGSYGNYSNSHYGNANDTSIKK
;
A
#
# COMPACT_ATOMS: atom_id res chain seq x y z
N MET A 1 -47.71 -2.75 34.54
CA MET A 1 -47.90 -1.39 33.96
C MET A 1 -46.59 -0.77 33.46
N GLU A 2 -45.41 -1.21 33.93
CA GLU A 2 -44.11 -0.81 33.36
C GLU A 2 -43.72 -1.57 32.08
N GLU A 3 -44.20 -2.81 31.91
CA GLU A 3 -43.86 -3.66 30.76
C GLU A 3 -44.42 -3.14 29.42
N ASN A 4 -45.63 -2.57 29.43
CA ASN A 4 -46.22 -1.94 28.22
C ASN A 4 -45.56 -0.61 27.85
N LYS A 5 -44.89 0.06 28.81
CA LYS A 5 -44.20 1.34 28.55
C LYS A 5 -42.85 1.12 27.87
N ASN A 6 -42.18 0.02 28.21
CA ASN A 6 -40.93 -0.40 27.55
C ASN A 6 -41.18 -0.97 26.15
N LEU A 7 -42.30 -1.67 25.92
CA LEU A 7 -42.69 -2.14 24.58
C LEU A 7 -43.09 -1.00 23.61
N GLU A 8 -43.61 0.12 24.12
CA GLU A 8 -43.84 1.33 23.30
C GLU A 8 -42.53 2.08 23.00
N LEU A 9 -41.57 2.11 23.94
CA LEU A 9 -40.24 2.70 23.72
C LEU A 9 -39.38 1.86 22.76
N GLU A 10 -39.45 0.53 22.83
CA GLU A 10 -38.76 -0.37 21.87
C GLU A 10 -39.39 -0.33 20.47
N ASN A 11 -40.70 -0.12 20.34
CA ASN A 11 -41.34 0.04 19.03
C ASN A 11 -41.07 1.41 18.39
N VAL A 12 -40.81 2.45 19.18
CA VAL A 12 -40.38 3.77 18.68
C VAL A 12 -38.90 3.74 18.27
N GLN A 13 -38.03 3.02 18.99
CA GLN A 13 -36.63 2.84 18.59
C GLN A 13 -36.46 1.91 17.36
N ASN A 14 -37.29 0.88 17.20
CA ASN A 14 -37.23 -0.03 16.04
C ASN A 14 -37.77 0.57 14.72
N GLN A 15 -38.41 1.75 14.75
CA GLN A 15 -38.82 2.45 13.51
C GLN A 15 -37.75 3.42 12.98
N GLU A 16 -36.74 3.80 13.77
CA GLU A 16 -35.64 4.68 13.32
C GLU A 16 -34.51 3.92 12.58
N GLU A 17 -34.44 2.59 12.69
CA GLU A 17 -33.37 1.79 12.05
C GLU A 17 -33.68 1.28 10.63
N LYS A 18 -34.81 1.68 10.03
CA LYS A 18 -35.06 1.38 8.60
C LYS A 18 -34.52 2.50 7.72
N SER A 19 -33.48 2.12 6.97
CA SER A 19 -32.80 2.80 5.85
C SER A 19 -31.72 3.84 6.17
N ALA A 20 -30.58 3.37 6.69
CA ALA A 20 -29.31 4.12 6.59
C ALA A 20 -28.83 4.30 5.12
N ILE A 21 -29.44 3.58 4.17
CA ILE A 21 -29.18 3.70 2.74
C ILE A 21 -30.52 3.80 2.01
N ASP A 22 -30.94 5.02 1.69
CA ASP A 22 -32.10 5.26 0.84
C ASP A 22 -31.71 4.93 -0.62
N PHE A 23 -31.94 3.68 -1.03
CA PHE A 23 -31.64 3.22 -2.39
C PHE A 23 -32.33 4.05 -3.47
N GLN A 24 -33.48 4.66 -3.15
CA GLN A 24 -34.19 5.54 -4.05
C GLN A 24 -33.46 6.89 -4.21
N LEU A 25 -32.84 7.39 -3.14
CA LEU A 25 -31.98 8.57 -3.17
C LEU A 25 -30.70 8.32 -3.97
N ILE A 26 -30.07 7.15 -3.81
CA ILE A 26 -28.89 6.75 -4.60
C ILE A 26 -29.25 6.62 -6.09
N TYR A 27 -30.37 5.97 -6.39
CA TYR A 27 -30.84 5.76 -7.76
C TYR A 27 -31.17 7.08 -8.47
N THR A 28 -31.91 7.97 -7.81
CA THR A 28 -32.23 9.30 -8.36
C THR A 28 -30.98 10.16 -8.52
N THR A 29 -30.05 10.12 -7.56
CA THR A 29 -28.79 10.87 -7.62
C THR A 29 -27.88 10.39 -8.75
N LEU A 30 -27.78 9.08 -8.98
CA LEU A 30 -27.02 8.49 -10.09
C LEU A 30 -27.62 8.85 -11.45
N ILE A 31 -28.93 8.69 -11.61
CA ILE A 31 -29.61 8.91 -12.89
C ILE A 31 -29.69 10.40 -13.26
N LEU A 32 -29.88 11.29 -12.28
CA LEU A 32 -29.90 12.73 -12.56
C LEU A 32 -28.50 13.26 -12.94
N ASN A 33 -27.43 12.63 -12.44
CA ASN A 33 -26.05 13.09 -12.62
C ASN A 33 -25.17 12.18 -13.50
N TRP A 34 -25.77 11.27 -14.27
CA TRP A 34 -25.05 10.26 -15.07
C TRP A 34 -23.93 10.82 -15.96
N LYS A 35 -24.09 12.05 -16.47
CA LYS A 35 -23.08 12.76 -17.27
C LYS A 35 -21.75 12.94 -16.51
N TRP A 36 -21.81 13.24 -15.21
CA TRP A 36 -20.62 13.40 -14.36
C TRP A 36 -19.89 12.08 -14.14
N PHE A 37 -20.63 10.97 -14.01
CA PHE A 37 -20.05 9.64 -13.90
C PHE A 37 -19.34 9.23 -15.19
N ILE A 38 -19.96 9.43 -16.35
CA ILE A 38 -19.33 9.11 -17.63
C ILE A 38 -18.08 9.95 -17.85
N LEU A 39 -18.15 11.27 -17.60
CA LEU A 39 -17.00 12.16 -17.75
C LEU A 39 -15.84 11.75 -16.83
N SER A 40 -16.13 11.41 -15.57
CA SER A 40 -15.10 10.96 -14.62
C SER A 40 -14.47 9.63 -15.03
N ILE A 41 -15.27 8.66 -15.51
CA ILE A 41 -14.77 7.37 -16.00
C ILE A 41 -13.84 7.57 -17.20
N ILE A 42 -14.23 8.38 -18.19
CA ILE A 42 -13.40 8.65 -19.38
C ILE A 42 -12.08 9.29 -18.96
N LEU A 43 -12.12 10.26 -18.05
CA LEU A 43 -10.93 10.95 -17.57
C LEU A 43 -9.99 10.00 -16.79
N CYS A 44 -10.54 9.20 -15.87
CA CYS A 44 -9.74 8.25 -15.08
C CYS A 44 -9.13 7.14 -15.95
N LEU A 45 -9.90 6.58 -16.89
CA LEU A 45 -9.39 5.59 -17.85
C LEU A 45 -8.34 6.20 -18.78
N GLY A 46 -8.54 7.45 -19.23
CA GLY A 46 -7.55 8.20 -20.02
C GLY A 46 -6.24 8.37 -19.26
N LEU A 47 -6.30 8.78 -17.99
CA LEU A 47 -5.11 8.87 -17.12
C LEU A 47 -4.45 7.51 -16.88
N GLY A 48 -5.25 6.46 -16.64
CA GLY A 48 -4.75 5.10 -16.50
C GLY A 48 -4.04 4.59 -17.76
N TYR A 49 -4.58 4.90 -18.93
CA TYR A 49 -3.96 4.57 -20.22
C TYR A 49 -2.66 5.36 -20.47
N LEU A 50 -2.65 6.66 -20.17
CA LEU A 50 -1.44 7.49 -20.25
C LEU A 50 -0.34 6.98 -19.31
N TYR A 51 -0.71 6.56 -18.10
CA TYR A 51 0.22 5.92 -17.18
C TYR A 51 0.80 4.63 -17.75
N LEU A 52 -0.02 3.78 -18.36
CA LEU A 52 0.46 2.53 -18.99
C LEU A 52 1.41 2.77 -20.18
N GLN A 53 1.24 3.87 -20.91
CA GLN A 53 2.16 4.30 -21.97
C GLN A 53 3.52 4.77 -21.43
N HIS A 54 3.53 5.42 -20.26
CA HIS A 54 4.75 5.97 -19.67
C HIS A 54 5.50 4.98 -18.75
N ALA A 55 4.77 4.09 -18.09
CA ALA A 55 5.33 3.12 -17.15
C ALA A 55 6.28 2.12 -17.85
N LYS A 56 7.43 1.88 -17.22
CA LYS A 56 8.44 0.96 -17.75
C LYS A 56 7.97 -0.49 -17.61
N PRO A 57 8.06 -1.33 -18.67
CA PRO A 57 7.79 -2.74 -18.57
C PRO A 57 8.89 -3.42 -17.77
N VAL A 58 8.49 -4.33 -16.88
CA VAL A 58 9.41 -5.18 -16.13
C VAL A 58 9.07 -6.63 -16.47
N PHE A 59 10.09 -7.37 -16.85
CA PHE A 59 10.03 -8.78 -17.21
C PHE A 59 10.72 -9.60 -16.13
N GLN A 60 10.12 -10.73 -15.78
CA GLN A 60 10.69 -11.66 -14.82
C GLN A 60 11.38 -12.80 -15.56
N THR A 61 12.62 -13.05 -15.18
CA THR A 61 13.45 -14.16 -15.65
C THR A 61 13.80 -15.07 -14.48
N THR A 62 13.95 -16.37 -14.74
CA THR A 62 14.24 -17.35 -13.69
C THR A 62 15.20 -18.44 -14.16
N THR A 63 15.97 -19.00 -13.23
CA THR A 63 16.87 -20.14 -13.44
C THR A 63 16.93 -20.98 -12.16
N LYS A 64 17.21 -22.28 -12.30
CA LYS A 64 17.39 -23.17 -11.14
C LYS A 64 18.78 -23.79 -11.16
N VAL A 65 19.46 -23.71 -10.02
CA VAL A 65 20.84 -24.16 -9.85
C VAL A 65 20.92 -25.13 -8.71
N LEU A 66 21.47 -26.31 -8.98
CA LEU A 66 21.83 -27.29 -7.96
C LEU A 66 23.19 -26.89 -7.38
N ILE A 67 23.23 -26.67 -6.08
CA ILE A 67 24.46 -26.42 -5.34
C ILE A 67 24.94 -27.76 -4.80
N LYS A 68 26.17 -28.15 -5.17
CA LYS A 68 26.80 -29.39 -4.70
C LYS A 68 27.52 -29.13 -3.39
N ASP A 69 27.28 -30.00 -2.40
CA ASP A 69 28.10 -30.06 -1.18
C ASP A 69 29.40 -30.82 -1.46
N ASP A 70 30.53 -30.26 -1.01
CA ASP A 70 31.87 -30.84 -1.21
C ASP A 70 32.07 -32.17 -0.45
N ASP A 71 31.24 -32.47 0.56
CA ASP A 71 31.36 -33.66 1.41
C ASP A 71 31.02 -34.98 0.72
N GLN A 72 30.32 -34.95 -0.43
CA GLN A 72 30.01 -36.20 -1.16
C GLN A 72 31.24 -36.81 -1.85
N SER A 73 32.31 -36.03 -2.04
CA SER A 73 33.54 -36.50 -2.71
C SER A 73 34.44 -37.38 -1.82
N LYS A 74 34.22 -37.42 -0.50
CA LYS A 74 35.06 -38.16 0.46
C LYS A 74 34.62 -39.60 0.76
N ARG A 75 33.55 -40.10 0.14
CA ARG A 75 33.00 -41.46 0.41
C ARG A 75 33.52 -42.55 -0.54
N GLY A 76 34.78 -42.46 -0.95
CA GLY A 76 35.47 -43.47 -1.74
C GLY A 76 36.50 -44.26 -0.91
N GLY A 77 36.05 -45.01 0.11
CA GLY A 77 36.93 -45.93 0.85
C GLY A 77 36.47 -46.24 2.27
N GLY A 78 35.96 -47.46 2.50
CA GLY A 78 35.64 -47.96 3.84
C GLY A 78 34.20 -48.44 4.00
N MET A 79 33.92 -49.65 3.50
CA MET A 79 32.63 -50.33 3.64
C MET A 79 32.48 -50.91 5.05
N SER A 80 32.24 -50.07 6.08
CA SER A 80 31.83 -50.58 7.41
C SER A 80 31.22 -49.58 8.42
N SER A 81 30.91 -48.32 8.08
CA SER A 81 30.25 -47.39 9.04
C SER A 81 28.88 -46.85 8.60
N SER A 82 28.45 -47.10 7.36
CA SER A 82 27.29 -46.41 6.76
C SER A 82 25.90 -46.94 7.18
N MET A 83 25.78 -48.01 7.97
CA MET A 83 24.44 -48.49 8.40
C MET A 83 24.03 -48.05 9.81
N ILE A 84 24.97 -47.63 10.67
CA ILE A 84 24.65 -47.29 12.07
C ILE A 84 24.30 -45.81 12.24
N GLN A 85 24.77 -44.93 11.35
CA GLN A 85 24.49 -43.49 11.43
C GLN A 85 23.18 -43.09 10.74
N SER A 86 22.66 -43.93 9.83
CA SER A 86 21.38 -43.70 9.15
C SER A 86 20.16 -44.14 9.96
N ALA A 87 20.34 -44.90 11.04
CA ALA A 87 19.26 -45.39 11.90
C ALA A 87 19.07 -44.57 13.18
N ALA A 88 19.99 -43.66 13.51
CA ALA A 88 19.94 -42.84 14.74
C ALA A 88 19.33 -41.45 14.54
N ASN A 89 19.07 -41.01 13.30
CA ASN A 89 18.39 -39.73 13.00
C ASN A 89 16.92 -39.96 12.62
N LEU A 90 16.14 -40.42 13.60
CA LEU A 90 14.68 -40.35 13.58
C LEU A 90 14.25 -38.92 13.98
N GLY A 91 14.13 -38.06 12.97
CA GLY A 91 13.44 -36.77 13.03
C GLY A 91 14.24 -35.59 13.59
N PHE A 92 14.31 -34.50 12.79
CA PHE A 92 14.75 -33.14 13.17
C PHE A 92 16.23 -32.74 13.06
N MET A 93 16.95 -33.07 11.97
CA MET A 93 18.04 -32.20 11.52
C MET A 93 18.03 -32.01 10.01
N THR A 94 17.82 -30.76 9.58
CA THR A 94 17.78 -30.31 8.20
C THR A 94 19.19 -30.02 7.69
N ASN A 95 19.54 -30.51 6.49
CA ASN A 95 20.72 -30.10 5.70
C ASN A 95 20.62 -28.63 5.20
N SER A 96 19.84 -27.76 5.84
CA SER A 96 19.53 -26.40 5.35
C SER A 96 20.69 -25.42 5.53
N ASN A 97 21.54 -25.59 6.54
CA ASN A 97 22.57 -24.58 6.85
C ASN A 97 23.62 -24.43 5.73
N GLY A 98 23.84 -25.46 4.90
CA GLY A 98 24.78 -25.38 3.77
C GLY A 98 24.24 -24.51 2.65
N ILE A 99 23.02 -24.76 2.19
CA ILE A 99 22.44 -24.03 1.06
C ILE A 99 22.08 -22.59 1.42
N ASP A 100 21.67 -22.31 2.66
CA ASP A 100 21.30 -20.96 3.10
C ASP A 100 22.49 -20.00 2.95
N ASN A 101 23.69 -20.42 3.34
CA ASN A 101 24.93 -19.65 3.15
C ASN A 101 25.24 -19.42 1.66
N GLU A 102 25.02 -20.42 0.82
CA GLU A 102 25.32 -20.32 -0.61
C GLU A 102 24.33 -19.40 -1.34
N MET A 103 23.07 -19.35 -0.89
CA MET A 103 22.09 -18.37 -1.37
C MET A 103 22.48 -16.95 -0.98
N GLU A 104 23.01 -16.72 0.22
CA GLU A 104 23.55 -15.42 0.63
C GLU A 104 24.72 -15.00 -0.27
N ILE A 105 25.67 -15.91 -0.55
CA ILE A 105 26.80 -15.65 -1.45
C ILE A 105 26.30 -15.30 -2.86
N LEU A 106 25.33 -16.04 -3.40
CA LEU A 106 24.73 -15.76 -4.72
C LEU A 106 24.04 -14.39 -4.78
N SER A 107 23.55 -13.89 -3.65
CA SER A 107 22.92 -12.56 -3.53
C SER A 107 23.88 -11.43 -3.17
N ALA A 108 25.17 -11.72 -2.95
CA ALA A 108 26.15 -10.76 -2.49
C ALA A 108 26.48 -9.68 -3.55
N SER A 109 26.67 -8.43 -3.12
CA SER A 109 27.02 -7.30 -4.01
C SER A 109 28.27 -7.58 -4.83
N ASP A 110 29.28 -8.25 -4.27
CA ASP A 110 30.51 -8.58 -4.99
C ASP A 110 30.28 -9.52 -6.18
N MET A 111 29.39 -10.51 -6.05
CA MET A 111 29.03 -11.40 -7.17
C MET A 111 28.28 -10.62 -8.26
N ALA A 112 27.34 -9.77 -7.86
CA ALA A 112 26.61 -8.91 -8.77
C ALA A 112 27.54 -7.92 -9.50
N ARG A 113 28.49 -7.30 -8.79
CA ARG A 113 29.49 -6.37 -9.33
C ARG A 113 30.36 -7.04 -10.39
N GLN A 114 30.86 -8.24 -10.11
CA GLN A 114 31.65 -8.98 -11.09
C GLN A 114 30.82 -9.36 -12.32
N ALA A 115 29.56 -9.76 -12.15
CA ALA A 115 28.66 -10.02 -13.28
C ALA A 115 28.39 -8.76 -14.12
N VAL A 116 28.21 -7.60 -13.47
CA VAL A 116 28.05 -6.29 -14.14
C VAL A 116 29.28 -5.92 -14.95
N ILE A 117 30.47 -6.12 -14.41
CA ILE A 117 31.74 -5.84 -15.10
C ILE A 117 31.90 -6.77 -16.31
N ASP A 118 31.68 -8.08 -16.14
CA ASP A 118 31.82 -9.08 -17.21
C ASP A 118 30.83 -8.81 -18.36
N MET A 119 29.61 -8.35 -18.05
CA MET A 119 28.59 -8.01 -19.05
C MET A 119 28.67 -6.58 -19.58
N LYS A 120 29.49 -5.73 -18.95
CA LYS A 120 29.52 -4.27 -19.17
C LYS A 120 28.16 -3.58 -19.01
N THR A 121 27.31 -4.07 -18.12
CA THR A 121 25.97 -3.49 -17.86
C THR A 121 25.99 -2.25 -16.97
N TYR A 122 27.18 -1.75 -16.63
CA TYR A 122 27.38 -0.42 -16.04
C TYR A 122 27.08 0.72 -17.03
N VAL A 123 26.86 0.42 -18.32
CA VAL A 123 26.32 1.36 -19.30
C VAL A 123 24.93 0.92 -19.75
N ASN A 124 23.96 1.80 -19.56
CA ASN A 124 22.59 1.63 -20.03
C ASN A 124 22.34 2.48 -21.28
N TYR A 125 21.80 1.88 -22.34
CA TYR A 125 21.53 2.54 -23.62
C TYR A 125 20.03 2.75 -23.83
N TYR A 126 19.63 3.86 -24.44
CA TYR A 126 18.24 4.18 -24.73
C TYR A 126 18.08 4.88 -26.07
N HIS A 127 17.11 4.43 -26.89
CA HIS A 127 16.69 5.19 -28.06
C HIS A 127 15.74 6.32 -27.67
N LYS A 128 15.78 7.44 -28.40
CA LYS A 128 14.82 8.52 -28.24
C LYS A 128 13.43 8.06 -28.71
N GLY A 129 12.47 7.99 -27.79
CA GLY A 129 11.07 7.69 -28.12
C GLY A 129 10.12 8.82 -27.71
N ILE A 130 8.89 8.77 -28.25
CA ILE A 130 7.86 9.82 -28.10
C ILE A 130 7.32 9.89 -26.66
N PHE A 131 6.92 8.74 -26.10
CA PHE A 131 6.35 8.65 -24.74
C PHE A 131 7.34 8.16 -23.69
N ARG A 132 8.29 7.31 -24.12
CA ARG A 132 9.37 6.74 -23.29
C ARG A 132 10.57 6.42 -24.17
N SER A 133 11.76 6.42 -23.56
CA SER A 133 13.00 5.96 -24.21
C SER A 133 13.21 4.48 -23.87
N PRO A 134 13.01 3.52 -24.79
CA PRO A 134 13.18 2.10 -24.49
C PRO A 134 14.66 1.77 -24.22
N LEU A 135 14.91 0.89 -23.25
CA LEU A 135 16.23 0.36 -22.96
C LEU A 135 16.69 -0.57 -24.11
N VAL A 136 17.94 -0.38 -24.53
CA VAL A 136 18.62 -1.16 -25.57
C VAL A 136 19.72 -2.01 -24.92
N TYR A 137 19.81 -3.27 -25.32
CA TYR A 137 20.81 -4.19 -24.80
C TYR A 137 21.37 -5.06 -25.93
N LYS A 138 22.68 -5.02 -26.15
CA LYS A 138 23.45 -5.67 -27.25
C LYS A 138 23.10 -5.23 -28.67
N GLU A 139 22.01 -4.49 -28.85
CA GLU A 139 21.54 -3.96 -30.13
C GLU A 139 21.94 -2.49 -30.37
N GLN A 140 22.67 -1.88 -29.43
CA GLN A 140 23.13 -0.49 -29.57
C GLN A 140 24.13 -0.35 -30.72
N GLU A 141 24.07 0.74 -31.46
CA GLU A 141 24.92 1.02 -32.62
C GLU A 141 26.33 1.45 -32.21
N ILE A 142 26.45 2.11 -31.05
CA ILE A 142 27.70 2.61 -30.49
C ILE A 142 27.87 2.06 -29.08
N ASN A 143 28.98 1.36 -28.86
CA ASN A 143 29.42 0.93 -27.55
C ASN A 143 30.19 2.06 -26.86
N VAL A 144 29.81 2.33 -25.62
CA VAL A 144 30.41 3.31 -24.74
C VAL A 144 31.11 2.56 -23.61
N ASP A 145 32.33 2.97 -23.29
CA ASP A 145 33.12 2.39 -22.22
C ASP A 145 33.92 3.47 -21.47
N MET A 146 34.41 3.16 -20.28
CA MET A 146 35.27 4.04 -19.49
C MET A 146 36.41 3.23 -18.86
N ASP A 147 37.54 3.86 -18.61
CA ASP A 147 38.66 3.20 -17.92
C ASP A 147 38.25 2.69 -16.52
N ALA A 148 38.66 1.46 -16.20
CA ALA A 148 38.18 0.75 -14.99
C ALA A 148 38.49 1.51 -13.68
N LYS A 149 39.62 2.23 -13.63
CA LYS A 149 40.06 2.95 -12.42
C LYS A 149 39.17 4.15 -12.12
N ASN A 150 38.75 4.88 -13.15
CA ASN A 150 37.86 6.02 -12.97
C ASN A 150 36.39 5.59 -12.88
N LEU A 151 36.00 4.54 -13.60
CA LEU A 151 34.66 3.96 -13.56
C LEU A 151 34.25 3.55 -12.13
N GLN A 152 35.17 2.97 -11.35
CA GLN A 152 34.93 2.59 -9.95
C GLN A 152 34.77 3.79 -9.00
N LYS A 153 35.23 4.98 -9.39
CA LYS A 153 35.17 6.19 -8.55
C LYS A 153 33.93 7.05 -8.79
N LEU A 154 33.10 6.67 -9.77
CA LEU A 154 31.87 7.41 -10.04
C LEU A 154 30.88 7.21 -8.88
N ASN A 155 30.41 8.31 -8.31
CA ASN A 155 29.34 8.35 -7.31
C ASN A 155 28.03 8.96 -7.88
N ALA A 156 28.01 9.31 -9.16
CA ALA A 156 26.89 9.86 -9.89
C ALA A 156 26.94 9.42 -11.37
N PRO A 157 25.80 9.31 -12.06
CA PRO A 157 25.75 8.86 -13.45
C PRO A 157 26.34 9.89 -14.42
N VAL A 158 27.11 9.41 -15.40
CA VAL A 158 27.53 10.18 -16.58
C VAL A 158 26.52 9.94 -17.69
N LYS A 159 25.80 10.98 -18.11
CA LYS A 159 24.79 10.90 -19.17
C LYS A 159 25.35 11.48 -20.45
N LEU A 160 25.19 10.75 -21.55
CA LEU A 160 25.58 11.21 -22.89
C LEU A 160 24.45 10.98 -23.89
N SER A 161 24.39 11.87 -24.88
CA SER A 161 23.50 11.81 -26.03
C SER A 161 24.39 11.88 -27.26
N ILE A 162 24.35 10.84 -28.07
CA ILE A 162 25.12 10.73 -29.31
C ILE A 162 24.10 10.86 -30.44
N GLU A 163 24.28 11.87 -31.27
CA GLU A 163 23.49 12.12 -32.47
C GLU A 163 24.37 11.95 -33.69
N LYS A 164 23.86 11.31 -34.73
CA LYS A 164 24.58 11.17 -36.00
C LYS A 164 24.16 12.28 -36.96
N ASP A 165 25.14 13.01 -37.47
CA ASP A 165 24.99 14.07 -38.48
C ASP A 165 25.90 13.77 -39.68
N GLY A 166 25.34 13.08 -40.66
CA GLY A 166 26.02 12.55 -41.84
C GLY A 166 27.13 11.55 -41.49
N LYS A 167 28.38 12.02 -41.58
CA LYS A 167 29.60 11.23 -41.24
C LYS A 167 30.17 11.57 -39.87
N GLN A 168 29.63 12.58 -39.20
CA GLN A 168 30.09 13.05 -37.90
C GLN A 168 29.11 12.59 -36.81
N PHE A 169 29.61 12.46 -35.59
CA PHE A 169 28.82 12.17 -34.41
C PHE A 169 28.91 13.37 -33.47
N HIS A 170 27.77 13.93 -33.13
CA HIS A 170 27.65 15.00 -32.17
C HIS A 170 27.34 14.41 -30.79
N VAL A 171 28.27 14.57 -29.84
CA VAL A 171 28.15 14.00 -28.50
C VAL A 171 28.00 15.11 -27.49
N THR A 172 26.85 15.16 -26.83
CA THR A 172 26.58 16.04 -25.69
C THR A 172 26.48 15.20 -24.42
N GLY A 173 26.91 15.72 -23.28
CA GLY A 173 26.82 14.97 -22.04
C GLY A 173 26.89 15.83 -20.79
N LYS A 174 26.48 15.23 -19.68
CA LYS A 174 26.47 15.82 -18.34
C LYS A 174 27.06 14.84 -17.34
N TYR A 175 27.93 15.31 -16.46
CA TYR A 175 28.49 14.53 -15.37
C TYR A 175 28.65 15.39 -14.11
N TYR A 176 28.85 14.75 -12.97
CA TYR A 176 29.06 15.41 -11.69
C TYR A 176 30.45 15.09 -11.16
N MET A 177 31.10 16.06 -10.49
CA MET A 177 32.41 15.84 -9.91
C MET A 177 32.25 15.27 -8.48
N PRO A 178 32.86 14.12 -8.16
CA PRO A 178 32.84 13.58 -6.80
C PRO A 178 33.65 14.48 -5.86
N ILE A 179 33.06 14.84 -4.71
CA ILE A 179 33.74 15.54 -3.61
C ILE A 179 34.34 14.49 -2.65
N ASP A 180 33.55 13.48 -2.32
CA ASP A 180 33.93 12.32 -1.52
C ASP A 180 33.20 11.05 -2.02
N ALA A 181 33.32 9.93 -1.29
CA ALA A 181 32.69 8.66 -1.67
C ALA A 181 31.15 8.70 -1.71
N PHE A 182 30.51 9.67 -1.05
CA PHE A 182 29.06 9.75 -0.87
C PHE A 182 28.46 11.05 -1.43
N SER A 183 29.28 12.07 -1.74
CA SER A 183 28.81 13.38 -2.19
C SER A 183 29.49 13.85 -3.48
N HIS A 184 28.72 14.53 -4.32
CA HIS A 184 29.17 15.16 -5.56
C HIS A 184 28.72 16.62 -5.61
N GLU A 185 29.35 17.42 -6.48
CA GLU A 185 28.95 18.80 -6.72
C GLU A 185 27.48 18.88 -7.17
N LYS A 186 26.74 19.90 -6.72
CA LYS A 186 25.31 20.04 -7.04
C LYS A 186 25.06 20.35 -8.51
N ASP A 187 25.95 21.13 -9.12
CA ASP A 187 25.79 21.58 -10.49
C ASP A 187 26.49 20.61 -11.46
N PRO A 188 25.80 20.12 -12.51
CA PRO A 188 26.42 19.24 -13.50
C PRO A 188 27.39 20.01 -14.39
N ILE A 189 28.51 19.37 -14.72
CA ILE A 189 29.42 19.84 -15.75
C ILE A 189 28.96 19.27 -17.09
N GLU A 190 28.69 20.17 -18.05
CA GLU A 190 28.28 19.81 -19.40
C GLU A 190 29.49 19.79 -20.35
N PHE A 191 29.46 18.88 -21.32
CA PHE A 191 30.45 18.83 -22.39
C PHE A 191 29.77 18.57 -23.73
N GLU A 192 30.37 19.10 -24.79
CA GLU A 192 29.92 18.96 -26.16
C GLU A 192 31.14 18.70 -27.04
N LYS A 193 31.08 17.67 -27.88
CA LYS A 193 32.18 17.28 -28.75
C LYS A 193 31.69 16.64 -30.03
N THR A 194 32.20 17.12 -31.16
CA THR A 194 31.96 16.51 -32.47
C THR A 194 33.09 15.56 -32.84
N ILE A 195 32.74 14.39 -33.36
CA ILE A 195 33.65 13.29 -33.64
C ILE A 195 33.53 12.89 -35.11
N ASN A 196 34.67 12.78 -35.81
CA ASN A 196 34.72 12.52 -37.25
C ASN A 196 34.74 11.02 -37.64
N GLY A 197 34.77 10.11 -36.66
CA GLY A 197 34.78 8.67 -36.88
C GLY A 197 34.96 7.86 -35.59
N LEU A 198 34.66 6.56 -35.64
CA LEU A 198 34.83 5.62 -34.52
C LEU A 198 36.01 4.66 -34.81
N PRO A 199 36.83 4.28 -33.82
CA PRO A 199 36.71 4.58 -32.39
C PRO A 199 37.15 6.00 -32.03
N ALA A 200 36.59 6.56 -30.96
CA ALA A 200 36.92 7.89 -30.47
C ALA A 200 36.95 7.99 -28.95
N THR A 201 37.75 8.90 -28.42
CA THR A 201 37.89 9.11 -26.97
C THR A 201 37.53 10.55 -26.57
N ILE A 202 36.69 10.67 -25.54
CA ILE A 202 36.31 11.93 -24.92
C ILE A 202 36.93 11.98 -23.52
N ASN A 203 37.93 12.83 -23.36
CA ASN A 203 38.56 13.06 -22.05
C ASN A 203 37.67 14.00 -21.22
N THR A 204 37.18 13.51 -20.09
CA THR A 204 36.45 14.30 -19.10
C THR A 204 37.25 14.38 -17.80
N ARG A 205 36.86 15.26 -16.87
CA ARG A 205 37.53 15.34 -15.56
C ARG A 205 37.32 14.09 -14.68
N VAL A 206 36.30 13.30 -14.99
CA VAL A 206 35.96 12.06 -14.27
C VAL A 206 36.47 10.81 -14.97
N GLY A 207 37.20 10.93 -16.09
CA GLY A 207 37.79 9.80 -16.81
C GLY A 207 37.68 9.92 -18.33
N ALA A 208 38.29 8.97 -19.05
CA ALA A 208 38.24 8.94 -20.51
C ALA A 208 37.09 8.03 -20.97
N ILE A 209 36.14 8.59 -21.73
CA ILE A 209 35.01 7.85 -22.32
C ILE A 209 35.44 7.38 -23.71
N LEU A 210 35.40 6.08 -23.94
CA LEU A 210 35.71 5.43 -25.20
C LEU A 210 34.42 5.09 -25.96
N LEU A 211 34.33 5.49 -27.21
CA LEU A 211 33.23 5.18 -28.12
C LEU A 211 33.73 4.25 -29.23
N THR A 212 33.05 3.14 -29.46
CA THR A 212 33.38 2.17 -30.53
C THR A 212 32.13 1.73 -31.26
N ALA A 213 32.21 1.44 -32.56
CA ALA A 213 31.07 0.97 -33.33
C ALA A 213 30.70 -0.48 -32.98
N ASN A 214 29.41 -0.78 -32.84
CA ASN A 214 28.92 -2.14 -32.78
C ASN A 214 28.78 -2.68 -34.21
N LYS A 215 29.54 -3.73 -34.56
CA LYS A 215 29.59 -4.25 -35.94
C LYS A 215 28.25 -4.80 -36.45
N GLY A 216 27.29 -5.08 -35.56
CA GLY A 216 25.98 -5.61 -35.92
C GLY A 216 24.91 -4.57 -36.22
N TYR A 217 25.08 -3.32 -35.79
CA TYR A 217 24.02 -2.30 -35.82
C TYR A 217 24.60 -0.94 -36.23
N ASN A 218 23.98 -0.32 -37.23
CA ASN A 218 24.41 0.98 -37.76
C ASN A 218 23.38 2.04 -37.42
N MET A 219 23.86 3.18 -36.94
CA MET A 219 23.02 4.33 -36.60
C MET A 219 22.57 5.04 -37.88
N GLU A 220 21.28 5.32 -38.04
CA GLU A 220 20.78 6.12 -39.16
C GLU A 220 21.05 7.61 -38.92
N ASP A 221 20.94 8.41 -39.97
CA ASP A 221 21.21 9.84 -39.89
C ASP A 221 20.07 10.54 -39.11
N GLY A 222 20.41 11.40 -38.16
CA GLY A 222 19.45 12.04 -37.24
C GLY A 222 18.96 11.16 -36.08
N ASP A 223 19.41 9.91 -35.98
CA ASP A 223 19.14 9.08 -34.81
C ASP A 223 19.85 9.63 -33.58
N VAL A 224 19.26 9.39 -32.41
CA VAL A 224 19.82 9.79 -31.11
C VAL A 224 19.88 8.59 -30.18
N LEU A 225 21.10 8.21 -29.80
CA LEU A 225 21.40 7.18 -28.81
C LEU A 225 21.82 7.85 -27.50
N LYS A 226 21.05 7.60 -26.44
CA LYS A 226 21.40 8.04 -25.10
C LYS A 226 22.12 6.93 -24.37
N ALA A 227 23.26 7.22 -23.75
CA ALA A 227 23.93 6.27 -22.87
C ALA A 227 24.10 6.86 -21.47
N VAL A 228 23.99 6.00 -20.46
CA VAL A 228 24.13 6.37 -19.05
C VAL A 228 25.14 5.43 -18.43
N ILE A 229 26.30 5.97 -18.06
CA ILE A 229 27.37 5.23 -17.38
C ILE A 229 27.20 5.43 -15.88
N VAL A 230 27.21 4.35 -15.12
CA VAL A 230 27.22 4.34 -13.65
C VAL A 230 28.45 3.56 -13.16
N SER A 231 28.80 3.67 -11.88
CA SER A 231 29.82 2.78 -11.33
C SER A 231 29.31 1.34 -11.27
N PRO A 232 30.21 0.33 -11.29
CA PRO A 232 29.81 -1.06 -11.21
C PRO A 232 29.11 -1.40 -9.89
N GLU A 233 29.43 -0.68 -8.80
CA GLU A 233 28.77 -0.82 -7.50
C GLU A 233 27.31 -0.36 -7.58
N MET A 234 27.04 0.84 -8.11
CA MET A 234 25.68 1.35 -8.27
C MET A 234 24.82 0.44 -9.15
N ALA A 235 25.40 -0.08 -10.23
CA ALA A 235 24.72 -1.05 -11.08
C ALA A 235 24.48 -2.38 -10.33
N ALA A 236 25.46 -2.87 -9.57
CA ALA A 236 25.31 -4.10 -8.78
C ALA A 236 24.18 -3.99 -7.75
N GLU A 237 24.07 -2.86 -7.04
CA GLU A 237 22.98 -2.61 -6.09
C GLU A 237 21.59 -2.70 -6.75
N GLU A 238 21.45 -2.20 -7.98
CA GLU A 238 20.19 -2.32 -8.75
C GLU A 238 19.86 -3.79 -9.06
N TYR A 239 20.85 -4.59 -9.48
CA TYR A 239 20.64 -6.02 -9.72
C TYR A 239 20.36 -6.79 -8.43
N VAL A 240 21.08 -6.53 -7.33
CA VAL A 240 20.86 -7.18 -6.02
C VAL A 240 19.44 -6.90 -5.53
N LYS A 241 18.98 -5.65 -5.64
CA LYS A 241 17.61 -5.26 -5.26
C LYS A 241 16.54 -5.98 -6.07
N ASN A 242 16.81 -6.24 -7.35
CA ASN A 242 15.86 -6.86 -8.28
C ASN A 242 16.01 -8.39 -8.38
N LEU A 243 17.05 -8.96 -7.74
CA LEU A 243 17.32 -10.39 -7.66
C LEU A 243 16.72 -10.97 -6.38
N THR A 244 16.05 -12.11 -6.52
CA THR A 244 15.59 -12.91 -5.40
C THR A 244 16.19 -14.30 -5.54
N VAL A 245 16.88 -14.76 -4.50
CA VAL A 245 17.42 -16.11 -4.41
C VAL A 245 16.64 -16.85 -3.34
N SER A 246 16.01 -17.96 -3.71
CA SER A 246 15.18 -18.74 -2.81
C SER A 246 15.31 -20.22 -3.07
N GLN A 247 15.17 -21.03 -2.04
CA GLN A 247 15.19 -22.48 -2.17
C GLN A 247 13.85 -23.00 -2.70
N THR A 248 13.88 -23.96 -3.63
CA THR A 248 12.63 -24.57 -4.15
C THR A 248 11.88 -25.37 -3.08
N SER A 249 12.58 -25.97 -2.11
CA SER A 249 12.02 -26.67 -0.97
C SER A 249 13.07 -26.83 0.15
N LYS A 250 12.65 -26.79 1.43
CA LYS A 250 13.53 -26.91 2.62
C LYS A 250 14.39 -28.18 2.69
N THR A 251 14.17 -29.14 1.79
CA THR A 251 14.85 -30.43 1.73
C THR A 251 15.80 -30.57 0.53
N THR A 252 15.84 -29.58 -0.38
CA THR A 252 16.60 -29.67 -1.65
C THR A 252 17.76 -28.69 -1.67
N THR A 253 18.93 -29.04 -2.19
CA THR A 253 20.04 -28.09 -2.41
C THR A 253 19.89 -27.28 -3.73
N ILE A 254 18.66 -27.08 -4.19
CA ILE A 254 18.33 -26.35 -5.41
C ILE A 254 17.92 -24.93 -5.06
N ALA A 255 18.68 -23.96 -5.57
CA ALA A 255 18.38 -22.54 -5.50
C ALA A 255 17.67 -22.09 -6.79
N GLU A 256 16.54 -21.41 -6.63
CA GLU A 256 15.84 -20.70 -7.67
C GLU A 256 16.24 -19.22 -7.62
N LEU A 257 16.76 -18.72 -8.74
CA LEU A 257 17.13 -17.32 -8.89
C LEU A 257 16.09 -16.66 -9.78
N VAL A 258 15.54 -15.55 -9.31
CA VAL A 258 14.52 -14.75 -10.00
C VAL A 258 15.01 -13.33 -10.15
N LEU A 259 15.08 -12.83 -11.38
CA LEU A 259 15.50 -11.45 -11.66
C LEU A 259 14.40 -10.70 -12.43
N ASN A 260 14.11 -9.49 -11.96
CA ASN A 260 13.21 -8.55 -12.63
C ASN A 260 14.03 -7.49 -13.39
N ASP A 261 13.86 -7.41 -14.70
CA ASP A 261 14.62 -6.47 -15.56
C ASP A 261 13.73 -5.81 -16.63
N GLU A 262 14.14 -4.63 -17.13
CA GLU A 262 13.44 -3.94 -18.21
C GLU A 262 13.57 -4.66 -19.57
N ASN A 263 14.67 -5.40 -19.78
CA ASN A 263 14.94 -6.17 -20.99
C ASN A 263 15.05 -7.67 -20.67
N PRO A 264 14.27 -8.54 -21.34
CA PRO A 264 14.26 -9.96 -21.04
C PRO A 264 15.61 -10.63 -21.34
N GLN A 265 16.27 -10.28 -22.45
CA GLN A 265 17.57 -10.87 -22.81
C GLN A 265 18.67 -10.48 -21.82
N ARG A 266 18.67 -9.23 -21.36
CA ARG A 266 19.60 -8.76 -20.34
C ARG A 266 19.46 -9.55 -19.04
N GLY A 267 18.23 -9.84 -18.63
CA GLY A 267 17.98 -10.64 -17.43
C GLY A 267 18.45 -12.10 -17.56
N LEU A 268 18.22 -12.72 -18.73
CA LEU A 268 18.69 -14.08 -19.02
C LEU A 268 20.22 -14.18 -19.00
N ASP A 269 20.89 -13.24 -19.67
CA ASP A 269 22.35 -13.18 -19.72
C ASP A 269 22.95 -12.88 -18.35
N TYR A 270 22.29 -12.05 -17.53
CA TYR A 270 22.72 -11.77 -16.16
C TYR A 270 22.67 -13.01 -15.29
N LEU A 271 21.54 -13.72 -15.27
CA LEU A 271 21.41 -14.95 -14.49
C LEU A 271 22.46 -16.00 -14.89
N HIS A 272 22.71 -16.14 -16.19
CA HIS A 272 23.75 -17.04 -16.68
C HIS A 272 25.17 -16.59 -16.26
N THR A 273 25.45 -15.30 -16.37
CA THR A 273 26.77 -14.75 -16.03
C THR A 273 27.03 -14.78 -14.53
N LEU A 274 26.02 -14.51 -13.71
CA LEU A 274 26.10 -14.60 -12.25
C LEU A 274 26.51 -16.02 -11.82
N ILE A 275 25.93 -17.07 -12.41
CA ILE A 275 26.29 -18.46 -12.12
C ILE A 275 27.73 -18.77 -12.56
N LYS A 276 28.17 -18.24 -13.70
CA LYS A 276 29.56 -18.37 -14.15
C LYS A 276 30.54 -17.69 -13.19
N VAL A 277 30.22 -16.49 -12.73
CA VAL A 277 31.01 -15.74 -11.75
C VAL A 277 31.08 -16.50 -10.43
N TYR A 278 29.95 -17.03 -9.96
CA TYR A 278 29.87 -17.87 -8.76
C TYR A 278 30.77 -19.11 -8.88
N ASN A 279 30.67 -19.86 -9.98
CA ASN A 279 31.52 -21.04 -10.19
C ASN A 279 33.01 -20.66 -10.34
N ARG A 280 33.31 -19.54 -10.99
CA ARG A 280 34.68 -19.01 -11.09
C ARG A 280 35.23 -18.69 -9.71
N GLN A 281 34.46 -18.00 -8.87
CA GLN A 281 34.87 -17.66 -7.51
C GLN A 281 35.05 -18.92 -6.65
N ALA A 282 34.11 -19.86 -6.69
CA ALA A 282 34.21 -21.11 -5.95
C ALA A 282 35.46 -21.92 -6.35
N ASN A 283 35.81 -21.95 -7.64
CA ASN A 283 37.03 -22.61 -8.11
C ASN A 283 38.30 -21.86 -7.65
N LEU A 284 38.30 -20.52 -7.63
CA LEU A 284 39.43 -19.74 -7.12
C LEU A 284 39.68 -20.01 -5.63
N ASP A 285 38.63 -20.01 -4.82
CA ASP A 285 38.70 -20.28 -3.38
C ASP A 285 39.23 -21.69 -3.10
N LYS A 286 38.72 -22.70 -3.84
CA LYS A 286 39.19 -24.09 -3.76
C LYS A 286 40.66 -24.21 -4.16
N ASN A 287 41.06 -23.58 -5.26
CA ASN A 287 42.43 -23.59 -5.75
C ASN A 287 43.39 -22.91 -4.77
N GLU A 288 42.95 -21.88 -4.05
CA GLU A 288 43.76 -21.24 -3.03
C GLU A 288 44.09 -22.20 -1.88
N ILE A 289 43.08 -22.90 -1.32
CA ILE A 289 43.30 -23.89 -0.25
C ILE A 289 44.23 -25.01 -0.73
N ALA A 290 44.00 -25.52 -1.94
CA ALA A 290 44.77 -26.63 -2.48
C ALA A 290 46.21 -26.22 -2.83
N TYR A 291 46.43 -25.00 -3.33
CA TYR A 291 47.77 -24.44 -3.54
C TYR A 291 48.55 -24.31 -2.23
N ARG A 292 47.91 -23.79 -1.16
CA ARG A 292 48.55 -23.71 0.18
C ARG A 292 48.88 -25.09 0.75
N THR A 293 48.00 -26.06 0.53
CA THR A 293 48.23 -27.45 0.91
C THR A 293 49.45 -28.04 0.19
N GLU A 294 49.59 -27.79 -1.12
CA GLU A 294 50.75 -28.22 -1.89
C GLU A 294 52.05 -27.55 -1.40
N GLN A 295 52.03 -26.23 -1.15
CA GLN A 295 53.18 -25.50 -0.61
C GLN A 295 53.65 -26.09 0.73
N PHE A 296 52.72 -26.40 1.63
CA PHE A 296 53.01 -27.05 2.91
C PHE A 296 53.66 -28.42 2.70
N ILE A 297 53.07 -29.27 1.86
CA ILE A 297 53.58 -30.63 1.60
C ILE A 297 54.98 -30.56 0.97
N ASN A 298 55.21 -29.71 -0.02
CA ASN A 298 56.50 -29.59 -0.70
C ASN A 298 57.62 -29.11 0.24
N ASN A 299 57.34 -28.12 1.10
CA ASN A 299 58.30 -27.68 2.12
C ASN A 299 58.67 -28.83 3.07
N ARG A 300 57.66 -29.62 3.49
CA ARG A 300 57.89 -30.76 4.37
C ARG A 300 58.63 -31.91 3.69
N LEU A 301 58.29 -32.25 2.45
CA LEU A 301 59.01 -33.26 1.66
C LEU A 301 60.49 -32.90 1.49
N GLY A 302 60.82 -31.62 1.27
CA GLY A 302 62.21 -31.17 1.18
C GLY A 302 63.00 -31.38 2.48
N LYS A 303 62.41 -31.04 3.63
CA LYS A 303 63.00 -31.28 4.96
C LYS A 303 63.19 -32.78 5.23
N ILE A 304 62.14 -33.58 5.01
CA ILE A 304 62.20 -35.04 5.21
C ILE A 304 63.24 -35.67 4.28
N ASN A 305 63.35 -35.24 3.03
CA ASN A 305 64.34 -35.77 2.10
C ASN A 305 65.78 -35.52 2.59
N SER A 306 66.07 -34.31 3.10
CA SER A 306 67.37 -34.01 3.72
C SER A 306 67.60 -34.86 4.98
N GLU A 307 66.58 -34.99 5.82
CA GLU A 307 66.63 -35.81 7.04
C GLU A 307 66.76 -37.32 6.75
N LEU A 308 66.19 -37.81 5.65
CA LEU A 308 66.29 -39.19 5.22
C LEU A 308 67.69 -39.46 4.66
N GLY A 309 68.22 -38.58 3.81
CA GLY A 309 69.60 -38.71 3.30
C GLY A 309 70.65 -38.69 4.42
N THR A 310 70.46 -37.89 5.47
CA THR A 310 71.34 -37.94 6.66
C THR A 310 71.21 -39.26 7.44
N THR A 311 70.00 -39.78 7.64
CA THR A 311 69.77 -41.07 8.30
C THR A 311 70.26 -42.26 7.46
N GLU A 312 70.13 -42.21 6.14
CA GLU A 312 70.66 -43.20 5.20
C GLU A 312 72.19 -43.23 5.21
N ASN A 313 72.83 -42.06 5.18
CA ASN A 313 74.29 -41.94 5.31
C ASN A 313 74.78 -42.47 6.67
N GLN A 314 74.04 -42.20 7.75
CA GLN A 314 74.33 -42.75 9.07
C GLN A 314 74.19 -44.28 9.09
N LEU A 315 73.13 -44.82 8.48
CA LEU A 315 72.89 -46.25 8.39
C LEU A 315 73.97 -46.94 7.56
N GLU A 316 74.30 -46.40 6.39
CA GLU A 316 75.33 -46.91 5.50
C GLU A 316 76.72 -46.88 6.17
N SER A 317 77.09 -45.75 6.79
CA SER A 317 78.35 -45.61 7.53
C SER A 317 78.42 -46.56 8.73
N TYR A 318 77.29 -46.84 9.37
CA TYR A 318 77.21 -47.80 10.46
C TYR A 318 77.35 -49.25 9.97
N LYS A 319 76.64 -49.63 8.89
CA LYS A 319 76.75 -50.94 8.24
C LYS A 319 78.18 -51.21 7.74
N LYS A 320 78.82 -50.24 7.08
CA LYS A 320 80.21 -50.34 6.58
C LYS A 320 81.24 -50.51 7.70
N ARG A 321 81.13 -49.72 8.78
CA ARG A 321 82.08 -49.78 9.91
C ARG A 321 82.00 -51.08 10.69
N ASN A 322 80.80 -51.63 10.87
CA ASN A 322 80.57 -52.79 11.73
C ASN A 322 80.38 -54.11 10.96
N LYS A 323 80.49 -54.11 9.62
CA LYS A 323 80.35 -55.30 8.74
C LYS A 323 79.09 -56.14 9.03
N VAL A 324 77.96 -55.49 9.33
CA VAL A 324 76.73 -56.19 9.69
C VAL A 324 76.03 -56.72 8.43
N ILE A 325 75.84 -58.03 8.35
CA ILE A 325 75.08 -58.72 7.29
C ILE A 325 73.63 -58.90 7.76
N GLU A 326 72.65 -58.61 6.90
CA GLU A 326 71.23 -58.78 7.18
C GLU A 326 70.88 -60.25 7.47
N MET A 327 70.36 -60.52 8.67
CA MET A 327 69.83 -61.81 9.06
C MET A 327 68.32 -61.85 8.79
N LYS A 328 67.84 -62.80 7.98
CA LYS A 328 66.41 -63.12 7.91
C LYS A 328 66.02 -63.93 9.14
N LEU A 329 65.36 -63.28 10.09
CA LEU A 329 64.83 -63.92 11.31
C LEU A 329 63.58 -64.76 10.98
N ASN A 330 63.52 -65.98 11.52
CA ASN A 330 62.32 -66.83 11.47
C ASN A 330 61.29 -66.36 12.50
N ALA A 331 60.04 -66.15 12.08
CA ALA A 331 58.99 -65.51 12.86
C ALA A 331 58.51 -66.36 14.06
N THR A 332 58.67 -65.83 15.28
CA THR A 332 57.95 -66.27 16.49
C THR A 332 56.79 -65.30 16.77
N ALA A 333 55.79 -65.71 17.56
CA ALA A 333 54.65 -64.85 17.91
C ALA A 333 55.06 -63.53 18.62
N ALA A 334 56.20 -63.52 19.32
CA ALA A 334 56.77 -62.31 19.92
C ALA A 334 57.28 -61.31 18.87
N ILE A 335 57.83 -61.80 17.75
CA ILE A 335 58.28 -60.97 16.61
C ILE A 335 57.07 -60.33 15.92
N ALA A 336 56.01 -61.10 15.64
CA ALA A 336 54.80 -60.57 15.02
C ALA A 336 54.12 -59.46 15.86
N ASN A 337 54.08 -59.63 17.19
CA ASN A 337 53.58 -58.59 18.10
C ASN A 337 54.52 -57.37 18.15
N ALA A 338 55.84 -57.58 18.18
CA ALA A 338 56.81 -56.49 18.13
C ALA A 338 56.69 -55.67 16.82
N ASP A 339 56.52 -56.33 15.68
CA ASP A 339 56.29 -55.66 14.38
C ASP A 339 54.99 -54.86 14.39
N THR A 340 53.89 -55.45 14.86
CA THR A 340 52.58 -54.78 14.94
C THR A 340 52.63 -53.52 15.82
N TYR A 341 53.24 -53.61 17.00
CA TYR A 341 53.38 -52.45 17.89
C TYR A 341 54.41 -51.43 17.40
N THR A 342 55.41 -51.86 16.62
CA THR A 342 56.36 -50.96 15.94
C THR A 342 55.67 -50.17 14.83
N GLN A 343 54.79 -50.80 14.04
CA GLN A 343 53.95 -50.11 13.05
C GLN A 343 53.01 -49.09 13.71
N LYS A 344 52.32 -49.46 14.78
CA LYS A 344 51.49 -48.52 15.56
C LYS A 344 52.29 -47.37 16.15
N LEU A 345 53.53 -47.63 16.58
CA LEU A 345 54.43 -46.60 17.09
C LEU A 345 54.83 -45.63 15.95
N GLN A 346 55.07 -46.15 14.75
CA GLN A 346 55.38 -45.35 13.56
C GLN A 346 54.20 -44.46 13.14
N GLU A 347 52.97 -44.98 13.14
CA GLU A 347 51.76 -44.20 12.89
C GLU A 347 51.59 -43.07 13.93
N ALA A 348 51.74 -43.40 15.22
CA ALA A 348 51.63 -42.40 16.29
C ALA A 348 52.74 -41.33 16.20
N ASN A 349 53.97 -41.73 15.86
CA ASN A 349 55.08 -40.78 15.63
C ASN A 349 54.80 -39.85 14.46
N THR A 350 54.25 -40.39 13.37
CA THR A 350 53.86 -39.62 12.17
C THR A 350 52.82 -38.56 12.53
N GLN A 351 51.79 -38.92 13.29
CA GLN A 351 50.75 -37.98 13.72
C GLN A 351 51.27 -36.88 14.66
N VAL A 352 52.12 -37.24 15.64
CA VAL A 352 52.74 -36.24 16.54
C VAL A 352 53.61 -35.25 15.75
N GLU A 353 54.38 -35.76 14.79
CA GLU A 353 55.26 -34.91 13.97
C GLU A 353 54.45 -34.04 12.99
N LEU A 354 53.37 -34.56 12.41
CA LEU A 354 52.45 -33.78 11.57
C LEU A 354 51.80 -32.62 12.35
N LEU A 355 51.29 -32.89 13.56
CA LEU A 355 50.72 -31.87 14.45
C LEU A 355 51.74 -30.79 14.82
N LYS A 356 52.99 -31.19 15.07
CA LYS A 356 54.08 -30.27 15.38
C LYS A 356 54.42 -29.36 14.20
N GLU A 357 54.49 -29.92 12.99
CA GLU A 357 54.80 -29.15 11.78
C GLU A 357 53.68 -28.22 11.36
N LEU A 358 52.42 -28.66 11.48
CA LEU A 358 51.27 -27.79 11.25
C LEU A 358 51.26 -26.63 12.26
N GLY A 359 51.63 -26.89 13.52
CA GLY A 359 51.78 -25.85 14.54
C GLY A 359 52.84 -24.82 14.16
N LYS A 360 54.02 -25.27 13.69
CA LYS A 360 55.07 -24.38 13.18
C LYS A 360 54.60 -23.56 11.97
N TYR A 361 53.90 -24.20 11.02
CA TYR A 361 53.35 -23.52 9.85
C TYR A 361 52.40 -22.38 10.24
N MET A 362 51.57 -22.56 11.27
CA MET A 362 50.68 -21.51 11.78
C MET A 362 51.41 -20.40 12.55
N ASP A 363 52.60 -20.67 13.10
CA ASP A 363 53.41 -19.69 13.83
C ASP A 363 54.26 -18.82 12.88
N GLU A 364 54.42 -19.22 11.61
CA GLU A 364 55.14 -18.44 10.61
C GLU A 364 54.38 -17.14 10.28
N PRO A 365 55.00 -15.94 10.42
CA PRO A 365 54.33 -14.66 10.18
C PRO A 365 53.72 -14.54 8.77
N GLY A 366 54.35 -15.17 7.77
CA GLY A 366 53.89 -15.16 6.38
C GLY A 366 52.58 -15.93 6.13
N ASN A 367 52.14 -16.78 7.07
CA ASN A 367 50.93 -17.59 6.97
C ASN A 367 49.76 -17.02 7.78
N LYS A 368 49.94 -15.85 8.41
CA LYS A 368 48.88 -15.19 9.18
C LYS A 368 47.68 -14.88 8.29
N TYR A 369 46.49 -15.27 8.75
CA TYR A 369 45.19 -15.07 8.06
C TYR A 369 45.07 -15.77 6.70
N LYS A 370 45.97 -16.69 6.38
CA LYS A 370 45.91 -17.48 5.13
C LYS A 370 45.33 -18.85 5.41
N PRO A 371 44.67 -19.49 4.43
CA PRO A 371 44.15 -20.83 4.60
C PRO A 371 45.20 -21.82 5.11
N ILE A 372 44.77 -22.63 6.08
CA ILE A 372 45.55 -23.69 6.71
C ILE A 372 45.22 -25.01 6.00
N PRO A 373 46.21 -25.85 5.67
CA PRO A 373 45.99 -27.16 5.09
C PRO A 373 45.15 -28.07 6.01
N SER A 374 43.94 -28.45 5.58
CA SER A 374 43.04 -29.30 6.36
C SER A 374 43.15 -30.80 6.02
N ASN A 375 43.63 -31.16 4.82
CA ASN A 375 43.62 -32.54 4.30
C ASN A 375 45.00 -33.23 4.35
N VAL A 376 45.86 -32.88 5.31
CA VAL A 376 47.23 -33.43 5.42
C VAL A 376 47.32 -34.76 6.17
N GLY A 377 46.17 -35.37 6.52
CA GLY A 377 46.09 -36.67 7.19
C GLY A 377 46.00 -36.63 8.72
N LEU A 378 45.46 -35.54 9.29
CA LEU A 378 45.20 -35.43 10.74
C LEU A 378 44.09 -36.38 11.17
N THR A 379 44.26 -37.04 12.31
CA THR A 379 43.24 -37.92 12.91
C THR A 379 42.33 -37.21 13.92
N ASP A 380 42.64 -35.98 14.32
CA ASP A 380 41.84 -35.21 15.28
C ASP A 380 40.72 -34.43 14.56
N GLU A 381 39.48 -34.88 14.77
CA GLU A 381 38.28 -34.31 14.16
C GLU A 381 38.02 -32.87 14.62
N SER A 382 38.30 -32.56 15.89
CA SER A 382 38.07 -31.23 16.48
C SER A 382 38.95 -30.15 15.85
N SER A 383 40.23 -30.45 15.62
CA SER A 383 41.18 -29.55 14.97
C SER A 383 40.82 -29.36 13.50
N THR A 384 40.38 -30.42 12.82
CA THR A 384 39.98 -30.37 11.41
C THR A 384 38.78 -29.45 11.20
N GLU A 385 37.77 -29.53 12.07
CA GLU A 385 36.59 -28.67 12.00
C GLU A 385 36.93 -27.19 12.25
N LEU A 386 37.74 -26.90 13.27
CA LEU A 386 38.20 -25.53 13.54
C LEU A 386 39.03 -24.95 12.38
N ILE A 387 39.85 -25.78 11.72
CA ILE A 387 40.60 -25.38 10.53
C ILE A 387 39.65 -25.06 9.36
N ASN A 388 38.59 -25.85 9.15
CA ASN A 388 37.61 -25.58 8.09
C ASN A 388 36.88 -24.26 8.32
N GLN A 389 36.45 -23.99 9.56
CA GLN A 389 35.83 -22.72 9.93
C GLN A 389 36.80 -21.55 9.74
N TYR A 390 38.06 -21.72 10.15
CA TYR A 390 39.10 -20.71 9.92
C TYR A 390 39.33 -20.44 8.44
N ASN A 391 39.41 -21.49 7.61
CA ASN A 391 39.61 -21.34 6.16
C ASN A 391 38.44 -20.60 5.51
N LYS A 392 37.20 -20.86 5.95
CA LYS A 392 36.02 -20.12 5.49
C LYS A 392 36.16 -18.62 5.77
N ILE A 393 36.43 -18.25 7.02
CA ILE A 393 36.59 -16.82 7.40
C ILE A 393 37.82 -16.19 6.74
N ALA A 394 38.90 -16.96 6.52
CA ALA A 394 40.12 -16.47 5.87
C ALA A 394 39.85 -16.10 4.40
N LEU A 395 39.08 -16.93 3.69
CA LEU A 395 38.63 -16.67 2.33
C LEU A 395 37.67 -15.48 2.29
N GLU A 396 36.68 -15.41 3.18
CA GLU A 396 35.76 -14.27 3.28
C GLU A 396 36.51 -12.95 3.53
N ARG A 397 37.52 -12.95 4.41
CA ARG A 397 38.38 -11.79 4.64
C ARG A 397 39.18 -11.43 3.39
N SER A 398 39.76 -12.42 2.71
CA SER A 398 40.51 -12.21 1.45
C SER A 398 39.61 -11.54 0.41
N ASN A 399 38.39 -12.03 0.25
CA ASN A 399 37.40 -11.47 -0.66
C ASN A 399 37.02 -10.03 -0.27
N ALA A 400 36.72 -9.76 1.00
CA ALA A 400 36.40 -8.42 1.48
C ALA A 400 37.54 -7.40 1.28
N LEU A 401 38.80 -7.84 1.31
CA LEU A 401 39.96 -6.97 1.07
C LEU A 401 40.13 -6.52 -0.39
N HIS A 402 39.40 -7.12 -1.34
CA HIS A 402 39.41 -6.63 -2.72
C HIS A 402 38.67 -5.29 -2.88
N SER A 403 37.72 -4.99 -1.99
CA SER A 403 36.88 -3.79 -2.02
C SER A 403 37.08 -2.89 -0.80
N ALA A 404 37.62 -3.40 0.30
CA ALA A 404 37.76 -2.69 1.56
C ALA A 404 39.20 -2.71 2.10
N SER A 405 39.57 -1.69 2.87
CA SER A 405 40.87 -1.67 3.56
C SER A 405 40.85 -2.58 4.79
N GLU A 406 42.03 -2.92 5.31
CA GLU A 406 42.16 -3.77 6.50
C GLU A 406 41.47 -3.20 7.74
N LEU A 407 41.28 -1.88 7.81
CA LEU A 407 40.64 -1.17 8.91
C LEU A 407 39.13 -0.93 8.69
N SER A 408 38.56 -1.50 7.62
CA SER A 408 37.14 -1.36 7.34
C SER A 408 36.28 -2.01 8.43
N PRO A 409 35.10 -1.42 8.77
CA PRO A 409 34.11 -2.06 9.65
C PRO A 409 33.66 -3.46 9.19
N SER A 410 33.77 -3.77 7.89
CA SER A 410 33.46 -5.11 7.35
C SER A 410 34.58 -6.13 7.54
N VAL A 411 35.84 -5.69 7.62
CA VAL A 411 37.03 -6.56 7.68
C VAL A 411 37.52 -6.76 9.11
N THR A 412 37.32 -5.77 9.97
CA THR A 412 37.76 -5.80 11.39
C THR A 412 37.14 -6.98 12.17
N PRO A 413 35.82 -7.26 12.07
CA PRO A 413 35.20 -8.40 12.75
C PRO A 413 35.74 -9.75 12.25
N LEU A 414 35.95 -9.90 10.94
CA LEU A 414 36.54 -11.12 10.36
C LEU A 414 37.95 -11.35 10.88
N THR A 415 38.74 -10.27 11.00
CA THR A 415 40.09 -10.33 11.54
C THR A 415 40.09 -10.77 13.01
N ALA A 416 39.18 -10.23 13.83
CA ALA A 416 39.02 -10.64 15.23
C ALA A 416 38.61 -12.12 15.36
N GLN A 417 37.67 -12.58 14.52
CA GLN A 417 37.26 -13.99 14.47
C GLN A 417 38.44 -14.91 14.11
N LEU A 418 39.26 -14.54 13.12
CA LEU A 418 40.44 -15.32 12.76
C LEU A 418 41.45 -15.40 13.90
N GLU A 419 41.64 -14.34 14.68
CA GLU A 419 42.54 -14.37 15.84
C GLU A 419 42.03 -15.28 16.96
N GLU A 420 40.72 -15.26 17.20
CA GLU A 420 40.08 -16.16 18.16
C GLU A 420 40.16 -17.62 17.70
N LEU A 421 39.81 -17.91 16.45
CA LEU A 421 39.94 -19.24 15.85
C LEU A 421 41.39 -19.72 15.87
N THR A 422 42.37 -18.84 15.59
CA THR A 422 43.79 -19.18 15.69
C THR A 422 44.16 -19.64 17.10
N LYS A 423 43.70 -18.93 18.14
CA LYS A 423 43.92 -19.32 19.55
C LYS A 423 43.24 -20.66 19.86
N SER A 424 42.03 -20.88 19.37
CA SER A 424 41.28 -22.12 19.58
C SER A 424 41.93 -23.32 18.87
N ILE A 425 42.35 -23.16 17.61
CA ILE A 425 43.11 -24.18 16.86
C ILE A 425 44.41 -24.51 17.58
N LYS A 426 45.20 -23.52 18.00
CA LYS A 426 46.46 -23.77 18.73
C LYS A 426 46.24 -24.54 20.04
N ARG A 427 45.15 -24.23 20.76
CA ARG A 427 44.76 -24.98 21.98
C ARG A 427 44.37 -26.42 21.62
N ALA A 428 43.49 -26.61 20.65
CA ALA A 428 43.03 -27.93 20.20
C ALA A 428 44.21 -28.79 19.73
N MET A 429 45.07 -28.26 18.85
CA MET A 429 46.26 -28.96 18.38
C MET A 429 47.24 -29.31 19.49
N ARG A 430 47.44 -28.42 20.47
CA ARG A 430 48.30 -28.72 21.64
C ARG A 430 47.72 -29.88 22.45
N GLN A 431 46.40 -29.91 22.65
CA GLN A 431 45.72 -30.99 23.37
C GLN A 431 45.78 -32.30 22.57
N ALA A 432 45.49 -32.26 21.27
CA ALA A 432 45.62 -33.39 20.36
C ALA A 432 47.05 -33.95 20.38
N ARG A 433 48.07 -33.08 20.33
CA ARG A 433 49.47 -33.49 20.42
C ARG A 433 49.79 -34.14 21.76
N LEU A 434 49.35 -33.57 22.87
CA LEU A 434 49.56 -34.14 24.21
C LEU A 434 48.89 -35.52 24.32
N GLY A 435 47.65 -35.66 23.85
CA GLY A 435 46.94 -36.94 23.82
C GLY A 435 47.67 -37.99 22.96
N MET A 436 48.10 -37.60 21.76
CA MET A 436 48.86 -38.48 20.86
C MET A 436 50.25 -38.83 21.43
N GLU A 437 50.91 -37.92 22.14
CA GLU A 437 52.17 -38.21 22.84
C GLU A 437 51.97 -39.23 23.98
N ILE A 438 50.89 -39.13 24.75
CA ILE A 438 50.52 -40.10 25.78
C ILE A 438 50.27 -41.47 25.14
N GLN A 439 49.46 -41.52 24.08
CA GLN A 439 49.18 -42.75 23.34
C GLN A 439 50.46 -43.36 22.75
N ARG A 440 51.29 -42.54 22.10
CA ARG A 440 52.60 -42.94 21.58
C ARG A 440 53.48 -43.52 22.67
N ASN A 441 53.57 -42.88 23.85
CA ASN A 441 54.39 -43.36 24.95
C ASN A 441 53.91 -44.71 25.50
N SER A 442 52.59 -44.91 25.57
CA SER A 442 51.98 -46.20 25.93
C SER A 442 52.32 -47.29 24.92
N ILE A 443 52.16 -47.01 23.62
CA ILE A 443 52.53 -47.91 22.52
C ILE A 443 54.04 -48.19 22.55
N ALA A 444 54.88 -47.19 22.80
CA ALA A 444 56.32 -47.34 22.89
C ALA A 444 56.74 -48.26 24.04
N SER A 445 56.08 -48.16 25.19
CA SER A 445 56.30 -49.05 26.33
C SER A 445 55.98 -50.50 25.97
N GLN A 446 54.83 -50.73 25.32
CA GLN A 446 54.42 -52.06 24.84
C GLN A 446 55.38 -52.61 23.77
N ALA A 447 55.77 -51.78 22.81
CA ALA A 447 56.77 -52.13 21.80
C ALA A 447 58.12 -52.51 22.45
N ASN A 448 58.56 -51.77 23.46
CA ASN A 448 59.80 -52.07 24.19
C ASN A 448 59.71 -53.37 25.00
N GLN A 449 58.55 -53.70 25.57
CA GLN A 449 58.30 -54.96 26.28
C GLN A 449 58.38 -56.17 25.33
N TYR A 450 57.77 -56.09 24.14
CA TYR A 450 57.90 -57.17 23.16
C TYR A 450 59.31 -57.24 22.56
N ASN A 451 59.97 -56.08 22.36
CA ASN A 451 61.36 -56.02 21.91
C ASN A 451 62.35 -56.64 22.91
N SER A 452 62.13 -56.50 24.22
CA SER A 452 63.01 -57.12 25.22
C SER A 452 62.85 -58.64 25.29
N GLN A 453 61.69 -59.18 24.92
CA GLN A 453 61.45 -60.62 24.79
C GLN A 453 62.15 -61.25 23.57
N ILE A 454 62.55 -60.44 22.60
CA ILE A 454 63.37 -60.86 21.43
C ILE A 454 64.87 -60.93 21.80
N GLY A 455 65.24 -60.55 23.02
CA GLY A 455 66.60 -60.27 23.46
C GLY A 455 67.58 -61.44 23.40
N ASN A 456 68.48 -61.40 22.41
CA ASN A 456 69.90 -61.82 22.46
C ASN A 456 70.70 -61.19 21.30
N SER A 457 70.43 -59.91 21.01
CA SER A 457 71.03 -59.17 19.90
C SER A 457 72.13 -58.22 20.42
N PRO A 458 73.39 -58.32 19.96
CA PRO A 458 74.50 -57.47 20.41
C PRO A 458 74.20 -55.97 20.32
N GLU A 459 74.87 -55.14 21.13
CA GLU A 459 74.68 -53.68 21.17
C GLU A 459 74.74 -53.02 19.77
N GLN A 460 75.54 -53.59 18.87
CA GLN A 460 75.69 -53.13 17.49
C GLN A 460 74.41 -53.28 16.66
N GLU A 461 73.68 -54.38 16.86
CA GLU A 461 72.40 -54.65 16.19
C GLU A 461 71.28 -53.76 16.72
N ARG A 462 71.31 -53.41 18.03
CA ARG A 462 70.35 -52.47 18.64
C ARG A 462 70.45 -51.07 18.03
N VAL A 463 71.67 -50.55 17.88
CA VAL A 463 71.90 -49.22 17.27
C VAL A 463 71.53 -49.23 15.79
N LEU A 464 71.88 -50.30 15.05
CA LEU A 464 71.48 -50.46 13.65
C LEU A 464 69.95 -50.46 13.49
N THR A 465 69.24 -51.22 14.33
CA THR A 465 67.78 -51.29 14.34
C THR A 465 67.15 -49.95 14.68
N GLN A 466 67.72 -49.18 15.61
CA GLN A 466 67.23 -47.85 15.95
C GLN A 466 67.36 -46.87 14.78
N ILE A 467 68.50 -46.87 14.06
CA ILE A 467 68.70 -46.03 12.87
C ILE A 467 67.76 -46.49 11.74
N GLY A 468 67.61 -47.81 11.54
CA GLY A 468 66.67 -48.39 10.57
C GLY A 468 65.22 -48.00 10.83
N ARG A 469 64.76 -48.02 12.08
CA ARG A 469 63.42 -47.55 12.47
C ARG A 469 63.21 -46.07 12.18
N GLN A 470 64.23 -45.23 12.43
CA GLN A 470 64.15 -43.81 12.09
C GLN A 470 64.07 -43.59 10.57
N GLN A 471 64.79 -44.40 9.78
CA GLN A 471 64.70 -44.38 8.32
C GLN A 471 63.29 -44.78 7.86
N GLU A 472 62.74 -45.87 8.41
CA GLU A 472 61.43 -46.41 8.04
C GLU A 472 60.30 -45.42 8.37
N VAL A 473 60.33 -44.79 9.55
CA VAL A 473 59.38 -43.72 9.92
C VAL A 473 59.42 -42.55 8.94
N LYS A 474 60.62 -42.06 8.61
CA LYS A 474 60.80 -40.93 7.68
C LYS A 474 60.39 -41.31 6.25
N SER A 475 60.73 -42.51 5.79
CA SER A 475 60.34 -43.03 4.49
C SER A 475 58.83 -43.21 4.37
N GLY A 476 58.17 -43.78 5.40
CA GLY A 476 56.72 -43.90 5.46
C GLY A 476 56.00 -42.55 5.44
N LEU A 477 56.48 -41.57 6.22
CA LEU A 477 55.94 -40.21 6.19
C LEU A 477 56.16 -39.54 4.82
N TYR A 478 57.33 -39.74 4.20
CA TYR A 478 57.63 -39.24 2.86
C TYR A 478 56.64 -39.79 1.83
N LEU A 479 56.41 -41.11 1.82
CA LEU A 479 55.48 -41.77 0.90
C LEU A 479 54.03 -41.33 1.14
N MET A 480 53.60 -41.20 2.40
CA MET A 480 52.26 -40.70 2.73
C MET A 480 52.06 -39.26 2.23
N LEU A 481 53.03 -38.37 2.46
CA LEU A 481 52.95 -36.99 1.99
C LEU A 481 53.02 -36.91 0.46
N LEU A 482 53.79 -37.79 -0.19
CA LEU A 482 53.84 -37.91 -1.64
C LEU A 482 52.47 -38.33 -2.21
N GLN A 483 51.84 -39.34 -1.59
CA GLN A 483 50.47 -39.76 -1.95
C GLN A 483 49.47 -38.60 -1.76
N LYS A 484 49.53 -37.90 -0.61
CA LYS A 484 48.67 -36.74 -0.35
C LYS A 484 48.92 -35.59 -1.31
N ARG A 485 50.15 -35.40 -1.78
CA ARG A 485 50.48 -34.43 -2.82
C ARG A 485 49.79 -34.77 -4.12
N GLU A 486 49.83 -36.04 -4.54
CA GLU A 486 49.18 -36.51 -5.76
C GLU A 486 47.65 -36.35 -5.67
N GLU A 487 47.05 -36.74 -4.55
CA GLU A 487 45.62 -36.51 -4.28
C GLU A 487 45.26 -35.02 -4.36
N ASN A 488 46.09 -34.14 -3.80
CA ASN A 488 45.90 -32.69 -3.86
C ASN A 488 46.10 -32.11 -5.27
N SER A 489 47.05 -32.64 -6.05
CA SER A 489 47.29 -32.25 -7.45
C SER A 489 46.11 -32.62 -8.35
N ILE A 490 45.52 -33.81 -8.14
CA ILE A 490 44.28 -34.22 -8.81
C ILE A 490 43.12 -33.27 -8.44
N SER A 491 43.02 -32.87 -7.17
CA SER A 491 42.01 -31.90 -6.71
C SER A 491 42.19 -30.51 -7.34
N LEU A 492 43.43 -30.06 -7.53
CA LEU A 492 43.78 -28.81 -8.25
C LEU A 492 43.43 -28.86 -9.74
N ALA A 493 43.61 -30.02 -10.38
CA ALA A 493 43.26 -30.21 -11.79
C ALA A 493 41.74 -30.36 -12.01
N ALA A 494 40.99 -30.77 -10.98
CA ALA A 494 39.55 -30.97 -11.04
C ALA A 494 38.75 -29.67 -10.79
N THR A 495 38.58 -28.87 -11.85
CA THR A 495 37.68 -27.69 -11.85
C THR A 495 36.24 -28.11 -12.12
N ALA A 496 35.63 -28.82 -11.17
CA ALA A 496 34.21 -29.14 -11.25
C ALA A 496 33.36 -27.97 -10.76
N ASP A 497 32.38 -27.55 -11.56
CA ASP A 497 31.43 -26.51 -11.17
C ASP A 497 30.66 -26.92 -9.90
N LYS A 498 30.71 -26.02 -8.90
CA LYS A 498 29.98 -26.13 -7.63
C LYS A 498 28.47 -25.96 -7.83
N GLY A 499 28.09 -24.97 -8.63
CA GLY A 499 26.72 -24.74 -9.09
C GLY A 499 26.48 -25.37 -10.46
N LYS A 500 25.58 -26.36 -10.53
CA LYS A 500 25.12 -26.95 -11.78
C LYS A 500 23.76 -26.38 -12.17
N ILE A 501 23.66 -25.79 -13.35
CA ILE A 501 22.38 -25.33 -13.91
C ILE A 501 21.49 -26.54 -14.17
N ILE A 502 20.31 -26.57 -13.54
CA ILE A 502 19.28 -27.59 -13.74
C ILE A 502 18.30 -27.11 -14.81
N ASP A 503 17.74 -25.92 -14.61
CA ASP A 503 16.90 -25.24 -15.59
C ASP A 503 17.67 -24.03 -16.09
N ALA A 504 17.89 -23.94 -17.40
CA ALA A 504 18.54 -22.78 -18.01
C ALA A 504 17.70 -21.51 -17.79
N PRO A 505 18.33 -20.31 -17.76
CA PRO A 505 17.59 -19.06 -17.66
C PRO A 505 16.46 -18.99 -18.68
N SER A 506 15.25 -18.70 -18.22
CA SER A 506 14.05 -18.63 -19.03
C SER A 506 13.17 -17.42 -18.64
N LEU A 507 12.37 -16.96 -19.61
CA LEU A 507 11.46 -15.83 -19.44
C LEU A 507 10.12 -16.32 -18.89
N VAL A 508 9.68 -15.78 -17.75
CA VAL A 508 8.35 -16.06 -17.19
C VAL A 508 7.29 -15.18 -17.85
N GLY A 509 7.59 -13.90 -18.05
CA GLY A 509 6.70 -12.94 -18.70
C GLY A 509 6.79 -11.53 -18.11
N LYS A 510 5.88 -10.65 -18.56
CA LYS A 510 5.79 -9.26 -18.09
C LYS A 510 5.04 -9.20 -16.76
N THR A 511 5.71 -8.78 -15.69
CA THR A 511 5.13 -8.68 -14.33
C THR A 511 4.58 -7.30 -14.02
N SER A 512 5.13 -6.25 -14.64
CA SER A 512 4.69 -4.86 -14.46
C SER A 512 4.75 -4.06 -15.76
N PRO A 513 3.86 -3.07 -15.97
CA PRO A 513 2.64 -2.80 -15.22
C PRO A 513 1.52 -3.82 -15.51
N LYS A 514 0.71 -4.16 -14.50
CA LYS A 514 -0.47 -5.04 -14.64
C LYS A 514 -1.65 -4.24 -15.19
N ALA A 515 -1.74 -4.13 -16.53
CA ALA A 515 -2.72 -3.29 -17.23
C ALA A 515 -4.17 -3.50 -16.76
N ALA A 516 -4.59 -4.75 -16.57
CA ALA A 516 -5.94 -5.08 -16.10
C ALA A 516 -6.24 -4.49 -14.70
N ILE A 517 -5.29 -4.55 -13.78
CA ILE A 517 -5.45 -4.01 -12.41
C ILE A 517 -5.50 -2.49 -12.44
N ILE A 518 -4.61 -1.85 -13.21
CA ILE A 518 -4.55 -0.39 -13.31
C ILE A 518 -5.84 0.18 -13.92
N LEU A 519 -6.35 -0.45 -14.99
CA LEU A 519 -7.61 -0.05 -15.60
C LEU A 519 -8.81 -0.31 -14.68
N LEU A 520 -8.80 -1.40 -13.91
CA LEU A 520 -9.84 -1.68 -12.91
C LEU A 520 -9.84 -0.62 -11.80
N ILE A 521 -8.67 -0.23 -11.29
CA ILE A 521 -8.55 0.86 -10.30
C ILE A 521 -9.06 2.18 -10.90
N ALA A 522 -8.68 2.50 -12.13
CA ALA A 522 -9.14 3.70 -12.82
C ALA A 522 -10.68 3.71 -13.01
N LEU A 523 -11.29 2.56 -13.33
CA LEU A 523 -12.74 2.41 -13.43
C LEU A 523 -13.42 2.64 -12.07
N VAL A 524 -12.91 2.01 -11.00
CA VAL A 524 -13.45 2.15 -9.64
C VAL A 524 -13.36 3.60 -9.18
N LEU A 525 -12.22 4.27 -9.39
CA LEU A 525 -12.04 5.68 -9.05
C LEU A 525 -12.98 6.58 -9.87
N GLY A 526 -13.17 6.29 -11.16
CA GLY A 526 -14.10 7.03 -12.03
C GLY A 526 -15.57 6.98 -11.56
N ILE A 527 -15.96 5.95 -10.81
CA ILE A 527 -17.29 5.85 -10.19
C ILE A 527 -17.28 6.47 -8.78
N ALA A 528 -16.24 6.21 -8.00
CA ALA A 528 -16.15 6.61 -6.60
C ALA A 528 -16.04 8.12 -6.42
N ILE A 529 -15.28 8.82 -7.27
CA ILE A 529 -15.08 10.28 -7.17
C ILE A 529 -16.40 11.05 -7.29
N PRO A 530 -17.20 10.91 -8.36
CA PRO A 530 -18.48 11.60 -8.47
C PRO A 530 -19.49 11.17 -7.40
N ALA A 531 -19.51 9.89 -7.02
CA ALA A 531 -20.35 9.42 -5.91
C ALA A 531 -19.99 10.12 -4.59
N GLY A 532 -18.69 10.22 -4.27
CA GLY A 532 -18.19 10.90 -3.08
C GLY A 532 -18.50 12.40 -3.09
N ILE A 533 -18.31 13.07 -4.22
CA ILE A 533 -18.65 14.50 -4.37
C ILE A 533 -20.15 14.73 -4.16
N LEU A 534 -21.01 13.93 -4.78
CA LEU A 534 -22.46 14.05 -4.64
C LEU A 534 -22.92 13.74 -3.21
N PHE A 535 -22.33 12.72 -2.58
CA PHE A 535 -22.58 12.42 -1.18
C PHE A 535 -22.20 13.58 -0.26
N LEU A 536 -21.03 14.20 -0.46
CA LEU A 536 -20.62 15.37 0.30
C LEU A 536 -21.59 16.55 0.11
N ILE A 537 -22.00 16.84 -1.14
CA ILE A 537 -22.98 17.90 -1.41
C ILE A 537 -24.29 17.64 -0.66
N GLU A 538 -24.78 16.40 -0.63
CA GLU A 538 -26.01 16.06 0.08
C GLU A 538 -25.83 16.11 1.60
N PHE A 539 -24.68 15.67 2.12
CA PHE A 539 -24.34 15.69 3.54
C PHE A 539 -24.33 17.12 4.13
N PHE A 540 -23.91 18.11 3.34
CA PHE A 540 -23.88 19.52 3.77
C PHE A 540 -25.24 20.25 3.67
N LYS A 541 -26.36 19.55 3.40
CA LYS A 541 -27.70 20.18 3.35
C LYS A 541 -28.37 20.21 4.72
N TYR A 542 -28.30 21.37 5.38
CA TYR A 542 -28.85 21.57 6.73
C TYR A 542 -30.28 22.15 6.79
N LYS A 543 -30.88 22.56 5.67
CA LYS A 543 -32.19 23.24 5.61
C LYS A 543 -33.26 22.36 4.99
N ILE A 544 -34.54 22.59 5.33
CA ILE A 544 -35.66 21.88 4.70
C ILE A 544 -35.83 22.34 3.24
N GLU A 545 -35.85 21.41 2.28
CA GLU A 545 -36.02 21.77 0.86
C GLU A 545 -37.49 21.74 0.42
N GLY A 546 -38.34 20.92 1.05
CA GLY A 546 -39.76 20.80 0.66
C GLY A 546 -40.61 19.94 1.58
N HIS A 547 -41.86 19.71 1.18
CA HIS A 547 -42.87 19.00 1.99
C HIS A 547 -42.40 17.63 2.52
N ALA A 548 -41.74 16.84 1.67
CA ALA A 548 -41.24 15.51 2.04
C ALA A 548 -40.22 15.54 3.18
N ASP A 549 -39.38 16.59 3.25
CA ASP A 549 -38.44 16.75 4.37
C ASP A 549 -39.20 17.03 5.66
N VAL A 550 -40.23 17.88 5.62
CA VAL A 550 -41.02 18.27 6.80
C VAL A 550 -41.78 17.07 7.37
N VAL A 551 -42.48 16.30 6.53
CA VAL A 551 -43.25 15.11 6.96
C VAL A 551 -42.35 14.02 7.55
N LYS A 552 -41.09 13.90 7.10
CA LYS A 552 -40.12 12.99 7.71
C LYS A 552 -39.64 13.46 9.08
N LEU A 553 -39.66 14.77 9.33
CA LEU A 553 -39.12 15.38 10.55
C LEU A 553 -40.17 15.61 11.64
N THR A 554 -41.48 15.46 11.36
CA THR A 554 -42.55 15.75 12.32
C THR A 554 -43.80 14.91 12.10
N GLN A 555 -44.53 14.68 13.19
CA GLN A 555 -45.88 14.09 13.19
C GLN A 555 -46.99 15.15 13.24
N ILE A 556 -46.63 16.44 13.33
CA ILE A 556 -47.60 17.55 13.35
C ILE A 556 -48.23 17.66 11.96
N PRO A 557 -49.57 17.83 11.84
CA PRO A 557 -50.22 17.93 10.54
C PRO A 557 -49.71 19.16 9.77
N VAL A 558 -49.17 18.92 8.58
CA VAL A 558 -48.84 19.98 7.60
C VAL A 558 -50.10 20.26 6.79
N ILE A 559 -50.64 21.48 6.92
CA ILE A 559 -51.96 21.83 6.39
C ILE A 559 -51.93 22.60 5.06
N ALA A 560 -50.77 23.14 4.67
CA ALA A 560 -50.57 23.78 3.37
C ALA A 560 -49.08 23.92 3.01
N ASP A 561 -48.81 23.89 1.69
CA ASP A 561 -47.54 24.28 1.08
C ASP A 561 -47.76 25.56 0.25
N ILE A 562 -47.15 26.68 0.66
CA ILE A 562 -47.27 27.99 -0.01
C ILE A 562 -46.05 28.20 -0.91
N PRO A 563 -46.22 28.33 -2.23
CA PRO A 563 -45.11 28.55 -3.14
C PRO A 563 -44.53 29.97 -3.03
N VAL A 564 -43.33 30.17 -3.58
CA VAL A 564 -42.81 31.53 -3.77
C VAL A 564 -43.69 32.27 -4.78
N ALA A 565 -44.25 33.42 -4.38
CA ALA A 565 -44.99 34.28 -5.28
C ALA A 565 -44.06 34.87 -6.35
N SER A 566 -44.42 34.75 -7.63
CA SER A 566 -43.75 35.49 -8.71
C SER A 566 -44.02 36.99 -8.55
N ASP A 567 -43.03 37.83 -8.89
CA ASP A 567 -43.12 39.30 -8.75
C ASP A 567 -44.33 39.94 -9.46
N VAL A 568 -44.96 39.22 -10.40
CA VAL A 568 -46.13 39.65 -11.18
C VAL A 568 -47.45 39.62 -10.39
N SER A 569 -47.47 39.01 -9.19
CA SER A 569 -48.68 38.77 -8.39
C SER A 569 -48.81 39.61 -7.11
N LYS A 570 -47.90 40.57 -6.89
CA LYS A 570 -47.93 41.46 -5.72
C LYS A 570 -48.77 42.70 -6.01
N GLY A 571 -49.97 42.77 -5.41
CA GLY A 571 -50.78 43.99 -5.38
C GLY A 571 -50.21 45.02 -4.41
N ARG A 572 -51.01 46.04 -4.04
CA ARG A 572 -50.71 46.89 -2.87
C ARG A 572 -50.44 45.98 -1.66
N ALA A 573 -49.43 46.33 -0.87
CA ALA A 573 -49.23 45.76 0.46
C ALA A 573 -48.83 44.26 0.52
N ASP A 574 -48.18 43.68 -0.51
CA ASP A 574 -47.74 42.26 -0.51
C ASP A 574 -48.88 41.24 -0.28
N ILE A 575 -50.14 41.66 -0.48
CA ILE A 575 -51.34 40.83 -0.39
C ILE A 575 -51.50 40.03 -1.68
N VAL A 576 -51.70 38.72 -1.55
CA VAL A 576 -51.83 37.80 -2.68
C VAL A 576 -53.23 37.21 -2.83
N VAL A 577 -54.15 37.51 -1.91
CA VAL A 577 -55.53 37.02 -1.92
C VAL A 577 -56.49 38.14 -2.33
N HIS A 578 -57.18 37.95 -3.46
CA HIS A 578 -58.09 38.94 -4.03
C HIS A 578 -59.50 38.36 -4.27
N GLN A 579 -60.51 39.21 -4.26
CA GLN A 579 -61.88 38.80 -4.55
C GLN A 579 -62.05 38.47 -6.04
N ASN A 580 -62.74 37.36 -6.35
CA ASN A 580 -63.04 36.90 -7.72
C ASN A 580 -61.81 36.59 -8.62
N VAL A 581 -60.65 36.27 -8.02
CA VAL A 581 -59.46 35.82 -8.74
C VAL A 581 -59.22 34.34 -8.46
N ASN A 582 -58.98 33.55 -9.51
CA ASN A 582 -58.76 32.10 -9.43
C ASN A 582 -57.31 31.73 -9.81
N ASN A 583 -56.31 32.28 -9.13
CA ASN A 583 -54.92 31.83 -9.30
C ASN A 583 -54.51 30.81 -8.21
N LEU A 584 -53.31 30.26 -8.36
CA LEU A 584 -52.76 29.22 -7.48
C LEU A 584 -52.69 29.68 -6.01
N MET A 585 -52.35 30.94 -5.74
CA MET A 585 -52.23 31.46 -4.38
C MET A 585 -53.58 31.53 -3.68
N GLU A 586 -54.62 32.01 -4.36
CA GLU A 586 -55.97 32.13 -3.83
C GLU A 586 -56.54 30.74 -3.47
N GLU A 587 -56.33 29.73 -4.31
CA GLU A 587 -56.77 28.36 -4.02
C GLU A 587 -55.99 27.72 -2.86
N ILE A 588 -54.69 28.02 -2.71
CA ILE A 588 -53.90 27.55 -1.55
C ILE A 588 -54.39 28.18 -0.26
N PHE A 589 -54.61 29.50 -0.22
CA PHE A 589 -55.15 30.17 0.97
C PHE A 589 -56.61 29.80 1.24
N ARG A 590 -57.40 29.46 0.22
CA ARG A 590 -58.74 28.89 0.36
C ARG A 590 -58.69 27.50 1.00
N GLY A 591 -57.77 26.65 0.55
CA GLY A 591 -57.50 25.34 1.14
C GLY A 591 -57.05 25.45 2.59
N LEU A 592 -56.09 26.35 2.87
CA LEU A 592 -55.61 26.64 4.22
C LEU A 592 -56.75 27.09 5.14
N ARG A 593 -57.61 28.00 4.67
CA ARG A 593 -58.81 28.44 5.39
C ARG A 593 -59.74 27.25 5.70
N THR A 594 -60.00 26.38 4.73
CA THR A 594 -60.85 25.20 4.93
C THR A 594 -60.25 24.24 5.95
N SER A 595 -58.95 23.97 5.89
CA SER A 595 -58.24 23.15 6.89
C SER A 595 -58.34 23.74 8.30
N ILE A 596 -58.16 25.06 8.43
CA ILE A 596 -58.32 25.78 9.70
C ILE A 596 -59.75 25.62 10.24
N GLN A 597 -60.78 25.81 9.39
CA GLN A 597 -62.17 25.65 9.79
C GLN A 597 -62.50 24.22 10.25
N PHE A 598 -61.86 23.20 9.69
CA PHE A 598 -62.03 21.81 10.14
C PHE A 598 -61.35 21.52 11.48
N MET A 599 -60.25 22.21 11.81
CA MET A 599 -59.54 22.01 13.07
C MET A 599 -60.18 22.78 14.24
N LEU A 600 -60.93 23.84 13.97
CA LEU A 600 -61.64 24.62 14.99
C LEU A 600 -63.00 24.01 15.37
N LYS A 601 -63.34 24.10 16.65
CA LYS A 601 -64.68 23.75 17.16
C LYS A 601 -65.67 24.92 17.01
N LYS A 602 -66.98 24.65 17.20
CA LYS A 602 -68.11 25.56 16.94
C LYS A 602 -68.03 26.94 17.65
N ASP A 603 -67.27 27.06 18.74
CA ASP A 603 -67.11 28.29 19.52
C ASP A 603 -65.65 28.80 19.58
N GLU A 604 -64.74 28.18 18.82
CA GLU A 604 -63.33 28.55 18.76
C GLU A 604 -63.08 29.59 17.67
N LYS A 605 -62.53 30.75 18.08
CA LYS A 605 -62.41 31.94 17.22
C LYS A 605 -60.99 32.49 17.10
N VAL A 606 -60.06 32.06 17.95
CA VAL A 606 -58.73 32.70 18.06
C VAL A 606 -57.66 31.83 17.38
N LEU A 607 -57.03 32.40 16.36
CA LEU A 607 -55.97 31.80 15.57
C LEU A 607 -54.64 32.47 15.91
N MET A 608 -53.62 31.71 16.25
CA MET A 608 -52.28 32.23 16.54
C MET A 608 -51.30 31.81 15.46
N PHE A 609 -50.50 32.75 14.95
CA PHE A 609 -49.45 32.49 13.98
C PHE A 609 -48.08 32.72 14.62
N THR A 610 -47.23 31.69 14.59
CA THR A 610 -45.84 31.77 15.08
C THR A 610 -44.88 30.97 14.21
N SER A 611 -43.59 30.97 14.54
CA SER A 611 -42.53 30.29 13.79
C SER A 611 -41.25 30.17 14.62
N SER A 612 -40.24 29.46 14.12
CA SER A 612 -38.97 29.27 14.83
C SER A 612 -38.10 30.52 14.82
N THR A 613 -38.06 31.23 13.69
CA THR A 613 -37.15 32.36 13.46
C THR A 613 -37.83 33.51 12.73
N SER A 614 -37.21 34.70 12.75
CA SER A 614 -37.70 35.82 11.95
C SER A 614 -37.47 35.56 10.46
N GLY A 615 -38.40 36.00 9.58
CA GLY A 615 -38.27 35.83 8.12
C GLY A 615 -38.95 34.60 7.50
N GLU A 616 -39.62 33.76 8.29
CA GLU A 616 -40.35 32.57 7.79
C GLU A 616 -41.72 32.88 7.15
N GLY A 617 -42.22 34.11 7.31
CA GLY A 617 -43.44 34.59 6.66
C GLY A 617 -44.72 34.54 7.50
N LYS A 618 -44.63 34.49 8.83
CA LYS A 618 -45.78 34.52 9.77
C LYS A 618 -46.82 35.58 9.44
N THR A 619 -46.44 36.86 9.47
CA THR A 619 -47.33 38.01 9.20
C THR A 619 -47.96 37.92 7.81
N PHE A 620 -47.19 37.47 6.81
CA PHE A 620 -47.71 37.25 5.45
C PHE A 620 -48.81 36.17 5.42
N VAL A 621 -48.57 35.01 6.05
CA VAL A 621 -49.57 33.93 6.12
C VAL A 621 -50.78 34.36 6.96
N ALA A 622 -50.56 34.98 8.11
CA ALA A 622 -51.60 35.45 9.02
C ALA A 622 -52.56 36.43 8.33
N SER A 623 -52.02 37.44 7.64
CA SER A 623 -52.82 38.45 6.94
C SER A 623 -53.59 37.87 5.75
N ASN A 624 -52.97 37.01 4.93
CA ASN A 624 -53.66 36.40 3.79
C ASN A 624 -54.75 35.39 4.23
N VAL A 625 -54.55 34.68 5.36
CA VAL A 625 -55.61 33.88 5.98
C VAL A 625 -56.75 34.78 6.48
N ALA A 626 -56.44 35.90 7.14
CA ALA A 626 -57.43 36.84 7.63
C ALA A 626 -58.29 37.43 6.49
N ILE A 627 -57.65 37.81 5.39
CA ILE A 627 -58.33 38.27 4.16
C ILE A 627 -59.20 37.15 3.58
N SER A 628 -58.68 35.92 3.51
CA SER A 628 -59.45 34.77 3.01
C SER A 628 -60.71 34.47 3.84
N LEU A 629 -60.66 34.69 5.16
CA LEU A 629 -61.80 34.59 6.07
C LEU A 629 -62.78 35.78 5.88
N ALA A 630 -62.28 37.00 5.75
CA ALA A 630 -63.09 38.20 5.53
C ALA A 630 -63.86 38.16 4.20
N LEU A 631 -63.26 37.60 3.15
CA LEU A 631 -63.90 37.34 1.85
C LEU A 631 -65.05 36.33 1.93
N LEU A 632 -65.13 35.53 3.00
CA LEU A 632 -66.28 34.64 3.27
C LEU A 632 -67.44 35.38 3.97
N GLY A 633 -67.32 36.69 4.17
CA GLY A 633 -68.31 37.52 4.86
C GLY A 633 -68.21 37.45 6.39
N LYS A 634 -67.10 36.90 6.93
CA LYS A 634 -66.85 36.83 8.37
C LYS A 634 -66.20 38.11 8.86
N LYS A 635 -66.59 38.58 10.05
CA LYS A 635 -65.92 39.71 10.71
C LYS A 635 -64.61 39.23 11.32
N VAL A 636 -63.48 39.71 10.81
CA VAL A 636 -62.14 39.28 11.22
C VAL A 636 -61.35 40.47 11.75
N ILE A 637 -60.63 40.27 12.85
CA ILE A 637 -59.65 41.23 13.33
C ILE A 637 -58.25 40.61 13.39
N VAL A 638 -57.25 41.29 12.85
CA VAL A 638 -55.84 40.92 13.02
C VAL A 638 -55.25 41.76 14.14
N VAL A 639 -54.72 41.08 15.15
CA VAL A 639 -54.13 41.69 16.35
C VAL A 639 -52.61 41.52 16.28
N GLY A 640 -51.89 42.64 16.19
CA GLY A 640 -50.44 42.68 16.15
C GLY A 640 -49.84 42.51 17.55
N LEU A 641 -49.44 41.28 17.90
CA LEU A 641 -48.82 40.94 19.18
C LEU A 641 -47.29 40.78 19.09
N ASP A 642 -46.68 40.91 17.91
CA ASP A 642 -45.23 41.17 17.80
C ASP A 642 -44.93 42.65 18.12
N ILE A 643 -45.04 42.97 19.41
CA ILE A 643 -44.76 44.31 19.95
C ILE A 643 -43.25 44.60 20.07
N ARG A 644 -42.37 43.65 19.67
CA ARG A 644 -40.91 43.84 19.63
C ARG A 644 -40.46 44.37 18.26
N LYS A 645 -40.99 43.80 17.18
CA LYS A 645 -40.70 44.21 15.80
C LYS A 645 -42.00 44.18 14.96
N PRO A 646 -42.91 45.14 15.16
CA PRO A 646 -44.20 45.13 14.48
C PRO A 646 -44.04 45.32 12.97
N ARG A 647 -44.56 44.38 12.17
CA ARG A 647 -44.52 44.41 10.69
C ARG A 647 -45.89 44.54 10.02
N LEU A 648 -46.96 44.54 10.81
CA LEU A 648 -48.32 44.62 10.29
C LEU A 648 -48.60 45.95 9.58
N ALA A 649 -47.97 47.05 10.01
CA ALA A 649 -48.13 48.40 9.44
C ALA A 649 -47.57 48.47 8.03
N GLU A 650 -46.35 47.93 7.87
CA GLU A 650 -45.64 47.82 6.59
C GLU A 650 -46.46 46.98 5.60
N LEU A 651 -47.01 45.85 6.07
CA LEU A 651 -47.77 44.93 5.22
C LEU A 651 -49.12 45.52 4.77
N PHE A 652 -49.79 46.39 5.52
CA PHE A 652 -51.05 47.00 5.09
C PHE A 652 -50.89 48.42 4.51
N GLU A 653 -49.65 48.90 4.33
CA GLU A 653 -49.33 50.27 3.90
C GLU A 653 -50.00 51.35 4.78
N ILE A 654 -50.10 51.11 6.09
CA ILE A 654 -50.74 52.02 7.05
C ILE A 654 -49.67 52.84 7.77
N ASP A 655 -49.71 54.17 7.58
CA ASP A 655 -48.84 55.12 8.28
C ASP A 655 -49.41 55.52 9.65
N ASN A 656 -49.59 54.53 10.53
CA ASN A 656 -50.04 54.76 11.90
C ASN A 656 -49.36 53.78 12.87
N HIS A 657 -48.48 54.32 13.72
CA HIS A 657 -47.71 53.59 14.72
C HIS A 657 -48.08 53.94 16.16
N HIS A 658 -49.02 54.88 16.36
CA HIS A 658 -49.38 55.40 17.69
C HIS A 658 -50.60 54.72 18.29
N THR A 659 -51.53 54.23 17.47
CA THR A 659 -52.70 53.46 17.94
C THR A 659 -52.43 51.97 17.91
N GLY A 660 -52.90 51.22 18.91
CA GLY A 660 -52.70 49.78 18.97
C GLY A 660 -52.87 49.18 20.36
N ILE A 661 -52.59 47.89 20.46
CA ILE A 661 -52.85 47.08 21.64
C ILE A 661 -51.96 47.43 22.83
N THR A 662 -50.75 47.95 22.62
CA THR A 662 -49.87 48.36 23.73
C THR A 662 -50.47 49.46 24.58
N ASN A 663 -51.21 50.40 23.98
CA ASN A 663 -51.94 51.44 24.72
C ASN A 663 -53.05 50.87 25.61
N LEU A 664 -53.73 49.81 25.14
CA LEU A 664 -54.81 49.16 25.87
C LEU A 664 -54.27 48.30 27.04
N MET A 665 -53.16 47.61 26.84
CA MET A 665 -52.57 46.70 27.83
C MET A 665 -52.01 47.42 29.08
N ILE A 666 -51.84 48.75 29.03
CA ILE A 666 -51.40 49.55 30.17
C ILE A 666 -52.55 49.72 31.19
N HIS A 667 -53.80 49.78 30.72
CA HIS A 667 -54.99 49.96 31.55
C HIS A 667 -55.58 48.62 32.01
N GLU A 668 -56.10 48.56 33.24
CA GLU A 668 -56.62 47.32 33.84
C GLU A 668 -58.03 46.96 33.35
N ASN A 669 -58.88 47.96 33.09
CA ASN A 669 -60.26 47.79 32.64
C ASN A 669 -60.51 48.67 31.41
N ASN A 670 -60.52 48.07 30.22
CA ASN A 670 -60.86 48.75 28.97
C ASN A 670 -62.33 48.47 28.62
N THR A 671 -63.10 49.52 28.32
CA THR A 671 -64.45 49.34 27.76
C THR A 671 -64.39 49.00 26.27
N TRP A 672 -65.49 48.51 25.69
CA TRP A 672 -65.55 48.29 24.23
C TRP A 672 -65.25 49.58 23.44
N GLU A 673 -65.71 50.73 23.91
CA GLU A 673 -65.43 52.03 23.27
C GLU A 673 -63.93 52.35 23.26
N ASP A 674 -63.19 51.99 24.31
CA ASP A 674 -61.75 52.20 24.40
C ASP A 674 -61.00 51.30 23.41
N ILE A 675 -61.41 50.04 23.29
CA ILE A 675 -60.86 49.10 22.31
C ILE A 675 -61.16 49.58 20.89
N GLN A 676 -62.40 49.98 20.60
CA GLN A 676 -62.83 50.42 19.28
C GLN A 676 -62.05 51.65 18.78
N LYS A 677 -61.67 52.58 19.68
CA LYS A 677 -60.84 53.75 19.33
C LYS A 677 -59.43 53.37 18.84
N GLN A 678 -58.93 52.18 19.17
CA GLN A 678 -57.60 51.71 18.78
C GLN A 678 -57.64 50.78 17.56
N ILE A 679 -58.82 50.47 17.03
CA ILE A 679 -59.01 49.63 15.84
C ILE A 679 -58.95 50.49 14.58
N LEU A 680 -58.22 50.02 13.58
CA LEU A 680 -58.12 50.63 12.26
C LEU A 680 -58.79 49.73 11.22
N SER A 681 -59.38 50.32 10.19
CA SER A 681 -59.81 49.56 9.02
C SER A 681 -58.58 49.09 8.23
N SER A 682 -58.61 47.85 7.73
CA SER A 682 -57.52 47.31 6.90
C SER A 682 -57.33 48.02 5.56
N GLY A 683 -58.33 48.78 5.09
CA GLY A 683 -58.33 49.42 3.78
C GLY A 683 -58.48 48.44 2.59
N VAL A 684 -58.48 47.14 2.86
CA VAL A 684 -58.51 46.06 1.84
C VAL A 684 -59.88 45.40 1.77
N ASN A 685 -60.52 45.16 2.92
CA ASN A 685 -61.84 44.54 3.01
C ASN A 685 -62.67 45.15 4.14
N SER A 686 -63.97 45.37 3.92
CA SER A 686 -64.88 45.97 4.91
C SER A 686 -65.15 45.11 6.14
N ASN A 687 -64.88 43.80 6.08
CA ASN A 687 -65.02 42.87 7.19
C ASN A 687 -63.69 42.53 7.87
N LEU A 688 -62.60 43.23 7.50
CA LEU A 688 -61.27 43.03 8.08
C LEU A 688 -60.79 44.29 8.78
N ASP A 689 -60.66 44.19 10.09
CA ASP A 689 -60.14 45.23 10.95
C ASP A 689 -58.76 44.86 11.49
N LEU A 690 -58.00 45.86 11.92
CA LEU A 690 -56.64 45.72 12.43
C LEU A 690 -56.53 46.37 13.80
N LEU A 691 -56.11 45.60 14.80
CA LEU A 691 -55.62 46.11 16.08
C LEU A 691 -54.10 46.01 16.06
N MET A 692 -53.46 47.11 15.68
CA MET A 692 -52.02 47.22 15.52
C MET A 692 -51.27 47.01 16.84
N ALA A 693 -49.95 46.81 16.79
CA ALA A 693 -49.14 46.72 17.99
C ALA A 693 -49.16 48.02 18.82
N GLY A 694 -49.13 49.18 18.15
CA GLY A 694 -48.93 50.48 18.79
C GLY A 694 -47.44 50.78 19.06
N PRO A 695 -47.12 51.79 19.89
CA PRO A 695 -45.73 52.13 20.19
C PRO A 695 -45.00 50.95 20.85
N VAL A 696 -43.74 50.73 20.45
CA VAL A 696 -42.88 49.66 20.99
C VAL A 696 -42.62 49.95 22.47
N PRO A 697 -43.06 49.08 23.40
CA PRO A 697 -42.93 49.34 24.82
C PRO A 697 -41.51 48.99 25.33
N PRO A 698 -41.06 49.60 26.44
CA PRO A 698 -39.75 49.28 27.03
C PRO A 698 -39.67 47.83 27.54
N ASN A 699 -40.78 47.26 28.04
CA ASN A 699 -40.86 45.90 28.58
C ASN A 699 -41.96 45.05 27.89
N PRO A 700 -41.70 44.50 26.67
CA PRO A 700 -42.70 43.73 25.92
C PRO A 700 -43.24 42.48 26.62
N GLY A 701 -42.37 41.67 27.22
CA GLY A 701 -42.78 40.39 27.81
C GLY A 701 -43.72 40.54 29.02
N GLU A 702 -43.53 41.59 29.82
CA GLU A 702 -44.37 41.87 30.99
C GLU A 702 -45.79 42.32 30.58
N LEU A 703 -45.93 43.06 29.48
CA LEU A 703 -47.23 43.49 29.00
C LEU A 703 -48.08 42.32 28.49
N ILE A 704 -47.45 41.31 27.89
CA ILE A 704 -48.12 40.13 27.33
C ILE A 704 -48.72 39.20 28.41
N THR A 705 -48.15 39.20 29.62
CA THR A 705 -48.64 38.40 30.76
C THR A 705 -49.78 39.05 31.53
N ARG A 706 -50.07 40.34 31.28
CA ARG A 706 -51.09 41.05 32.07
C ARG A 706 -52.50 40.50 31.80
N PRO A 707 -53.36 40.38 32.83
CA PRO A 707 -54.76 39.98 32.68
C PRO A 707 -55.58 40.89 31.74
N SER A 708 -55.15 42.14 31.54
CA SER A 708 -55.75 43.09 30.60
C SER A 708 -55.80 42.52 29.17
N LEU A 709 -54.77 41.79 28.75
CA LEU A 709 -54.76 41.16 27.42
C LEU A 709 -55.85 40.07 27.30
N ASP A 710 -56.03 39.23 28.32
CA ASP A 710 -57.09 38.22 28.34
C ASP A 710 -58.48 38.87 28.28
N ALA A 711 -58.68 40.00 28.98
CA ALA A 711 -59.92 40.77 28.94
C ALA A 711 -60.19 41.39 27.56
N ILE A 712 -59.17 41.97 26.91
CA ILE A 712 -59.28 42.53 25.56
C ILE A 712 -59.66 41.43 24.55
N ILE A 713 -58.96 40.29 24.57
CA ILE A 713 -59.28 39.18 23.66
C ILE A 713 -60.68 38.62 23.94
N LYS A 714 -61.10 38.55 25.21
CA LYS A 714 -62.46 38.13 25.57
C LYS A 714 -63.52 39.09 25.02
N GLU A 715 -63.28 40.39 25.08
CA GLU A 715 -64.20 41.37 24.50
C GLU A 715 -64.24 41.27 22.97
N LEU A 716 -63.08 41.14 22.31
CA LEU A 716 -63.02 40.93 20.85
C LEU A 716 -63.81 39.70 20.39
N LYS A 717 -63.89 38.63 21.20
CA LYS A 717 -64.66 37.41 20.87
C LYS A 717 -66.17 37.67 20.76
N ASN A 718 -66.68 38.73 21.40
CA ASN A 718 -68.09 39.11 21.35
C ASN A 718 -68.45 39.83 20.04
N HIS A 719 -67.49 40.53 19.41
CA HIS A 719 -67.73 41.40 18.25
C HIS A 719 -67.21 40.84 16.92
N TYR A 720 -66.25 39.92 16.97
CA TYR A 720 -65.64 39.30 15.79
C TYR A 720 -65.93 37.79 15.70
N ASP A 721 -66.00 37.30 14.46
CA ASP A 721 -66.12 35.86 14.16
C ASP A 721 -64.77 35.16 14.29
N TYR A 722 -63.69 35.83 13.88
CA TYR A 722 -62.32 35.33 13.99
C TYR A 722 -61.36 36.41 14.47
N ILE A 723 -60.43 36.01 15.33
CA ILE A 723 -59.35 36.85 15.86
C ILE A 723 -58.03 36.21 15.46
N VAL A 724 -57.23 36.90 14.66
CA VAL A 724 -55.94 36.43 14.16
C VAL A 724 -54.84 37.13 14.94
N LEU A 725 -54.04 36.39 15.70
CA LEU A 725 -52.92 36.88 16.48
C LEU A 725 -51.63 36.72 15.68
N ASP A 726 -51.03 37.82 15.24
CA ASP A 726 -49.69 37.82 14.65
C ASP A 726 -48.65 37.98 15.77
N THR A 727 -47.79 36.98 15.96
CA THR A 727 -46.89 36.90 17.12
C THR A 727 -45.42 36.84 16.72
N ALA A 728 -44.54 37.09 17.70
CA ALA A 728 -43.11 36.96 17.50
C ALA A 728 -42.69 35.48 17.26
N PRO A 729 -41.48 35.22 16.73
CA PRO A 729 -41.00 33.85 16.55
C PRO A 729 -40.73 33.19 17.92
N VAL A 730 -41.39 32.07 18.19
CA VAL A 730 -41.29 31.32 19.45
C VAL A 730 -39.90 30.74 19.70
N GLY A 731 -39.11 30.50 18.65
CA GLY A 731 -37.73 30.04 18.80
C GLY A 731 -36.73 31.16 19.14
N LEU A 732 -37.16 32.43 19.15
CA LEU A 732 -36.33 33.57 19.54
C LEU A 732 -36.73 34.18 20.89
N VAL A 733 -38.03 34.17 21.22
CA VAL A 733 -38.56 34.79 22.45
C VAL A 733 -39.67 33.94 23.06
N ASN A 734 -39.62 33.78 24.39
CA ASN A 734 -40.61 32.99 25.14
C ASN A 734 -41.99 33.67 25.23
N ASP A 735 -42.07 34.97 24.97
CA ASP A 735 -43.31 35.76 25.05
C ASP A 735 -44.44 35.15 24.20
N SER A 736 -44.11 34.56 23.04
CA SER A 736 -45.10 33.94 22.16
C SER A 736 -45.66 32.63 22.71
N LEU A 737 -44.92 31.90 23.57
CA LEU A 737 -45.48 30.72 24.25
C LEU A 737 -46.62 31.11 25.19
N GLN A 738 -46.50 32.23 25.89
CA GLN A 738 -47.51 32.69 26.85
C GLN A 738 -48.80 33.12 26.16
N LEU A 739 -48.72 33.59 24.92
CA LEU A 739 -49.88 33.90 24.08
C LEU A 739 -50.70 32.65 23.70
N GLY A 740 -50.10 31.46 23.78
CA GLY A 740 -50.79 30.19 23.50
C GLY A 740 -52.07 29.99 24.34
N ARG A 741 -52.13 30.54 25.57
CA ARG A 741 -53.33 30.46 26.43
C ARG A 741 -54.56 31.17 25.85
N LEU A 742 -54.35 32.14 24.97
CA LEU A 742 -55.42 32.98 24.38
C LEU A 742 -56.00 32.34 23.11
N ALA A 743 -55.22 31.45 22.48
CA ALA A 743 -55.51 30.89 21.17
C ALA A 743 -56.22 29.53 21.26
N ASN A 744 -56.99 29.20 20.22
CA ASN A 744 -57.61 27.88 20.05
C ASN A 744 -56.81 26.98 19.10
N LEU A 745 -56.17 27.59 18.09
CA LEU A 745 -55.37 26.91 17.08
C LEU A 745 -54.06 27.67 16.86
N CYS A 746 -52.93 26.96 16.88
CA CYS A 746 -51.62 27.51 16.57
C CYS A 746 -51.16 27.05 15.18
N ILE A 747 -51.02 28.00 14.25
CA ILE A 747 -50.44 27.80 12.94
C ILE A 747 -48.95 28.15 13.02
N TYR A 748 -48.11 27.13 12.87
CA TYR A 748 -46.67 27.23 12.94
C TYR A 748 -46.08 27.28 11.53
N VAL A 749 -45.45 28.39 11.16
CA VAL A 749 -44.94 28.62 9.81
C VAL A 749 -43.48 28.18 9.71
N CYS A 750 -43.15 27.30 8.78
CA CYS A 750 -41.77 26.95 8.40
C CYS A 750 -41.52 27.45 6.98
N ARG A 751 -40.26 27.69 6.58
CA ARG A 751 -39.93 28.18 5.23
C ARG A 751 -38.91 27.28 4.54
N ALA A 752 -39.23 26.85 3.32
CA ALA A 752 -38.33 26.07 2.46
C ALA A 752 -37.04 26.85 2.15
N ASP A 753 -35.91 26.15 2.08
CA ASP A 753 -34.55 26.67 1.90
C ASP A 753 -34.11 27.72 2.97
N TYR A 754 -34.86 27.84 4.07
CA TYR A 754 -34.60 28.80 5.15
C TYR A 754 -34.57 28.14 6.54
N THR A 755 -35.65 27.45 6.94
CA THR A 755 -35.74 26.80 8.25
C THR A 755 -34.76 25.63 8.34
N ALA A 756 -33.99 25.56 9.43
CA ALA A 756 -33.03 24.48 9.65
C ALA A 756 -33.74 23.19 10.04
N LYS A 757 -33.25 22.03 9.56
CA LYS A 757 -33.80 20.72 9.93
C LYS A 757 -33.74 20.49 11.45
N THR A 758 -32.71 21.03 12.11
CA THR A 758 -32.52 20.96 13.57
C THR A 758 -33.62 21.69 14.36
N SER A 759 -34.30 22.67 13.77
CA SER A 759 -35.39 23.40 14.44
C SER A 759 -36.58 22.49 14.77
N PHE A 760 -36.76 21.38 14.04
CA PHE A 760 -37.86 20.44 14.29
C PHE A 760 -37.77 19.72 15.63
N GLY A 761 -36.58 19.60 16.24
CA GLY A 761 -36.46 19.10 17.62
C GLY A 761 -37.24 19.98 18.61
N MET A 762 -37.09 21.30 18.49
CA MET A 762 -37.85 22.27 19.30
C MET A 762 -39.34 22.25 18.94
N ILE A 763 -39.69 22.28 17.66
CA ILE A 763 -41.11 22.30 17.19
C ILE A 763 -41.85 21.06 17.70
N ASN A 764 -41.26 19.88 17.56
CA ASN A 764 -41.85 18.63 18.04
C ASN A 764 -41.98 18.62 19.56
N GLY A 765 -40.97 19.13 20.29
CA GLY A 765 -41.02 19.29 21.73
C GLY A 765 -42.19 20.18 22.19
N LEU A 766 -42.42 21.32 21.52
CA LEU A 766 -43.55 22.21 21.83
C LEU A 766 -44.91 21.52 21.67
N ASN A 767 -45.06 20.66 20.66
CA ASN A 767 -46.28 19.88 20.45
C ASN A 767 -46.45 18.76 21.49
N ALA A 768 -45.38 18.00 21.73
CA ALA A 768 -45.40 16.87 22.67
C ALA A 768 -45.71 17.32 24.10
N GLU A 769 -45.14 18.45 24.52
CA GLU A 769 -45.38 19.07 25.82
C GLU A 769 -46.69 19.89 25.88
N LYS A 770 -47.44 19.99 24.76
CA LYS A 770 -48.69 20.76 24.62
C LYS A 770 -48.54 22.22 25.05
N LYS A 771 -47.39 22.83 24.79
CA LYS A 771 -47.10 24.24 25.11
C LYS A 771 -47.89 25.22 24.24
N LEU A 772 -48.34 24.78 23.06
CA LEU A 772 -49.17 25.55 22.14
C LEU A 772 -50.44 24.76 21.81
N PRO A 773 -51.60 25.42 21.67
CA PRO A 773 -52.88 24.74 21.43
C PRO A 773 -52.99 24.24 19.98
N ASN A 774 -53.41 22.98 19.82
CA ASN A 774 -53.77 22.35 18.54
C ASN A 774 -52.82 22.72 17.38
N MET A 775 -51.52 22.41 17.51
CA MET A 775 -50.53 22.91 16.56
C MET A 775 -50.65 22.27 15.17
N CYS A 776 -50.47 23.08 14.13
CA CYS A 776 -50.40 22.65 12.73
C CYS A 776 -49.29 23.41 12.01
N LEU A 777 -48.76 22.83 10.93
CA LEU A 777 -47.62 23.39 10.18
C LEU A 777 -48.04 23.93 8.82
N VAL A 778 -47.47 25.06 8.44
CA VAL A 778 -47.55 25.62 7.08
C VAL A 778 -46.14 25.76 6.53
N LEU A 779 -45.87 25.16 5.38
CA LEU A 779 -44.58 25.29 4.70
C LEU A 779 -44.65 26.42 3.67
N ASN A 780 -43.96 27.52 3.93
CA ASN A 780 -43.91 28.71 3.09
C ASN A 780 -42.68 28.72 2.17
N GLY A 781 -42.77 29.43 1.05
CA GLY A 781 -41.66 29.70 0.13
C GLY A 781 -41.18 28.47 -0.66
N VAL A 782 -42.07 27.54 -1.01
CA VAL A 782 -41.71 26.35 -1.80
C VAL A 782 -41.40 26.77 -3.25
N ASP A 783 -40.22 26.40 -3.75
CA ASP A 783 -39.83 26.66 -5.14
C ASP A 783 -40.40 25.59 -6.09
N LEU A 784 -41.35 26.00 -6.94
CA LEU A 784 -42.03 25.14 -7.92
C LEU A 784 -41.17 24.81 -9.16
N SER A 785 -40.09 25.56 -9.40
CA SER A 785 -39.25 25.41 -10.60
C SER A 785 -38.28 24.22 -10.50
N LYS A 786 -37.91 23.85 -9.27
CA LYS A 786 -37.09 22.68 -8.99
C LYS A 786 -37.95 21.42 -9.16
N LYS A 787 -37.70 20.65 -10.23
CA LYS A 787 -38.35 19.33 -10.55
C LYS A 787 -38.27 18.25 -9.43
N LYS A 788 -37.77 18.59 -8.23
CA LYS A 788 -37.58 17.70 -7.08
C LYS A 788 -38.83 17.51 -6.22
N HIS A 789 -39.87 18.33 -6.35
CA HIS A 789 -41.03 18.31 -5.44
C HIS A 789 -42.31 17.81 -6.15
N SER A 790 -42.52 16.50 -6.14
CA SER A 790 -43.66 15.86 -6.83
C SER A 790 -44.94 15.77 -5.99
N PHE A 791 -44.94 16.25 -4.74
CA PHE A 791 -46.08 16.15 -3.82
C PHE A 791 -46.41 17.53 -3.24
N TYR A 792 -47.59 18.03 -3.59
CA TYR A 792 -48.21 19.23 -3.03
C TYR A 792 -49.40 18.81 -2.18
N TYR A 793 -49.51 19.36 -0.98
CA TYR A 793 -50.70 19.20 -0.16
C TYR A 793 -51.83 20.11 -0.69
N GLY A 794 -52.95 19.53 -1.15
CA GLY A 794 -54.19 20.27 -1.46
C GLY A 794 -54.51 20.55 -2.94
N VAL A 795 -53.61 20.26 -3.90
CA VAL A 795 -53.92 20.39 -5.33
C VAL A 795 -53.85 19.02 -5.99
N GLY A 796 -55.00 18.33 -6.01
CA GLY A 796 -55.17 17.12 -6.83
C GLY A 796 -54.85 17.41 -8.30
N LYS A 797 -54.41 16.39 -9.03
CA LYS A 797 -54.06 16.36 -10.47
C LYS A 797 -55.17 16.80 -11.46
N TYR A 798 -56.11 17.66 -11.08
CA TYR A 798 -57.29 18.04 -11.86
C TYR A 798 -57.22 19.42 -12.55
N GLY A 799 -56.16 20.21 -12.37
CA GLY A 799 -56.03 21.54 -13.01
C GLY A 799 -55.71 21.54 -14.51
N LYS A 800 -55.61 20.37 -15.18
CA LYS A 800 -55.12 20.27 -16.57
C LYS A 800 -56.19 20.26 -17.68
N TYR A 801 -57.47 20.49 -17.35
CA TYR A 801 -58.58 20.43 -18.33
C TYR A 801 -59.30 21.76 -18.60
N GLY A 802 -58.66 22.91 -18.34
CA GLY A 802 -59.29 24.23 -18.47
C GLY A 802 -58.81 25.13 -19.62
N LYS A 803 -58.07 24.62 -20.61
CA LYS A 803 -57.51 25.47 -21.69
C LYS A 803 -57.55 24.79 -23.06
N TYR A 804 -58.73 24.61 -23.63
CA TYR A 804 -58.91 24.58 -25.09
C TYR A 804 -60.28 25.17 -25.44
N GLY A 805 -60.27 26.47 -25.71
CA GLY A 805 -61.43 27.22 -26.16
C GLY A 805 -60.96 28.55 -26.73
N ASN A 806 -60.22 28.50 -27.84
CA ASN A 806 -60.01 29.68 -28.65
C ASN A 806 -60.22 29.31 -30.13
N TYR A 807 -61.31 29.84 -30.67
CA TYR A 807 -61.67 29.84 -32.08
C TYR A 807 -60.66 30.67 -32.87
N GLY A 808 -60.15 30.11 -33.98
CA GLY A 808 -59.19 30.79 -34.86
C GLY A 808 -59.03 30.08 -36.20
N ASN A 809 -59.94 30.41 -37.12
CA ASN A 809 -59.91 30.38 -38.60
C ASN A 809 -58.83 29.62 -39.40
N TYR A 810 -59.37 28.82 -40.34
CA TYR A 810 -59.03 28.64 -41.77
C TYR A 810 -57.57 28.40 -42.21
N GLY A 811 -57.34 27.24 -42.84
CA GLY A 811 -56.14 27.02 -43.66
C GLY A 811 -55.85 25.58 -44.11
N ASN A 812 -56.78 24.95 -44.85
CA ASN A 812 -56.59 24.14 -46.06
C ASN A 812 -55.42 23.11 -46.26
N TYR A 813 -55.81 21.93 -46.77
CA TYR A 813 -55.06 20.83 -47.43
C TYR A 813 -54.11 19.95 -46.57
N GLY A 814 -54.16 18.61 -46.62
CA GLY A 814 -55.03 17.69 -47.34
C GLY A 814 -54.65 16.21 -47.10
N LYS A 815 -55.62 15.34 -47.43
CA LYS A 815 -55.59 13.90 -47.78
C LYS A 815 -55.22 12.78 -46.77
N TYR A 816 -56.25 11.95 -46.50
CA TYR A 816 -56.40 10.46 -46.55
C TYR A 816 -55.30 9.55 -45.96
N GLY A 817 -55.59 8.47 -45.22
CA GLY A 817 -56.84 7.78 -44.81
C GLY A 817 -56.53 6.90 -43.58
N SER A 818 -57.46 6.65 -42.66
CA SER A 818 -58.61 5.73 -42.72
C SER A 818 -58.36 4.41 -41.97
N TYR A 819 -58.89 4.38 -40.75
CA TYR A 819 -59.63 3.31 -40.05
C TYR A 819 -58.95 2.00 -39.56
N GLY A 820 -59.33 1.65 -38.32
CA GLY A 820 -59.35 0.30 -37.74
C GLY A 820 -58.54 0.18 -36.43
N GLN A 821 -59.01 0.60 -35.25
CA GLN A 821 -60.08 0.06 -34.38
C GLN A 821 -59.65 -1.15 -33.50
N TYR A 822 -59.48 -0.87 -32.19
CA TYR A 822 -59.73 -1.66 -30.96
C TYR A 822 -59.08 -3.03 -30.65
N GLY A 823 -58.69 -3.16 -29.37
CA GLY A 823 -58.58 -4.43 -28.61
C GLY A 823 -57.24 -4.56 -27.86
N SER A 824 -57.12 -4.11 -26.61
CA SER A 824 -57.48 -4.78 -25.33
C SER A 824 -56.56 -5.93 -24.90
N TYR A 825 -55.93 -5.71 -23.74
CA TYR A 825 -55.31 -6.61 -22.75
C TYR A 825 -55.26 -8.13 -22.99
N GLY A 826 -54.08 -8.71 -22.70
CA GLY A 826 -53.96 -10.13 -22.32
C GLY A 826 -52.52 -10.62 -22.19
N ASN A 827 -52.05 -10.80 -20.96
CA ASN A 827 -50.87 -11.60 -20.60
C ASN A 827 -51.02 -13.06 -21.05
N TYR A 828 -49.93 -13.72 -21.48
CA TYR A 828 -49.32 -14.88 -20.81
C TYR A 828 -48.24 -15.56 -21.70
N SER A 829 -47.10 -15.81 -21.05
CA SER A 829 -46.15 -16.93 -21.22
C SER A 829 -45.83 -17.49 -22.62
N ASN A 830 -44.61 -17.21 -23.08
CA ASN A 830 -43.88 -18.08 -24.00
C ASN A 830 -43.31 -19.29 -23.22
N SER A 831 -43.83 -20.49 -23.48
CA SER A 831 -43.10 -21.74 -23.31
C SER A 831 -42.82 -22.33 -24.69
N HIS A 832 -41.55 -22.69 -24.92
CA HIS A 832 -41.07 -23.30 -26.15
C HIS A 832 -41.34 -24.81 -26.15
N TYR A 833 -41.78 -25.27 -27.33
CA TYR A 833 -41.81 -26.61 -27.90
C TYR A 833 -41.08 -27.75 -27.16
N GLY A 834 -41.77 -28.90 -27.08
CA GLY A 834 -41.13 -30.18 -26.82
C GLY A 834 -42.05 -31.40 -26.99
N ASN A 835 -42.25 -31.80 -28.25
CA ASN A 835 -42.48 -33.17 -28.73
C ASN A 835 -43.91 -33.71 -28.91
N ALA A 836 -44.09 -34.37 -30.07
CA ALA A 836 -45.32 -34.61 -30.80
C ALA A 836 -45.87 -36.04 -30.66
N ASN A 837 -45.53 -36.78 -29.59
CA ASN A 837 -45.99 -38.18 -29.41
C ASN A 837 -46.08 -38.64 -27.94
N ASP A 838 -46.36 -37.75 -26.97
CA ASP A 838 -46.59 -38.20 -25.59
C ASP A 838 -48.07 -38.57 -25.37
N THR A 839 -48.34 -39.88 -25.35
CA THR A 839 -49.65 -40.47 -25.09
C THR A 839 -49.72 -41.11 -23.69
N SER A 840 -49.31 -40.37 -22.64
CA SER A 840 -49.47 -40.84 -21.26
C SER A 840 -50.70 -40.20 -20.57
N ILE A 841 -51.66 -41.08 -20.27
CA ILE A 841 -52.95 -40.82 -19.63
C ILE A 841 -52.79 -40.67 -18.11
N LYS A 842 -53.38 -39.58 -17.57
CA LYS A 842 -54.01 -39.36 -16.25
C LYS A 842 -53.25 -39.77 -14.97
N LYS A 843 -53.11 -38.79 -14.07
CA LYS A 843 -54.05 -38.63 -12.95
C LYS A 843 -54.25 -37.17 -12.60
#